data_AF-A0A817GSM7-F1
#
_entry.id   AF-A0A817GSM7-F1
#
_cell.length_a   1.000
_cell.length_b   1.000
_cell.length_c   1.000
_cell.angle_alpha   90.00
_cell.angle_beta   90.00
_cell.angle_gamma   90.00
#
_symmetry.space_group_name_H-M   'P 1'
#
loop_
_entity.id
_entity.type
_entity.pdbx_description
1 polymer ?
#
loop_
_entity_poly.entity_id
_entity_poly.type
_entity_poly.pdbx_seq_one_letter_code
_entity_poly.pdbx_strand_id
1 'polypeptide(L)'
;MQITLASGNTSRLKNDNKILKYICSYIKYKFDNLFAHGLIFIIPLLTIISVFIILIFSIIYYYTEGADDYEDALWRTFTRILDPCAAAEDEGLKHRIISGIVILCGLVIVAILIGAIVTFMDEKLNELRKGHTTVIEKNHTIILGWSPKIFDIINELIIANENQRNPSIVILTSKENSEVEYMIKDKINNSRNTRIIYRNGNPMSINDLNKLSLDQARSIMILAAEINNPDVRIIKTILAIRNNPRRNNINFHIVAEIKERINLEAAMIAGGDEALFVYADEIIARIIAQSCRQSGLSVILTTLLSFQSDEIYFKHESALVGRTFYDAVFSYNKCSVIGLMLSDGTVKIFPRLNTKINVDDQIIVIAEDDDKIILSSDYLLRINNEYSGSTSSSLINHNTVLLSNPMTRKATKRIERNLLLGWNNKAPLIAKELDTYVARSSELHILTNSDTITQFINEQLVNELTEQKIFVHSGSLTNKSDLEKLNLFSYDYVMLLANEESEQQNLIEEADAECLICLLYLKNIVDKSNNEKTFSIVAEMYDIHNCQLANRTCADDFIVSPNLISKYISQLSENKNIKKVYDVLLTADGPEIYLCLASMFVPLETPISYYQVLQETLKYQCLAIGYRLMKYLHDETRFFGIVLNPDKQEQIIFSQNDKIIILAENFMSSAPNSTHILNIEQLLAVNRDKLHGNVIGKIAAELEGIDCVRIWHDQALIKEPFAKPTSWHFDVTYWSFTSLHAISVWIALDDSTLENGCMYFMPDSHKVIERRYYESNNTFSEIKIGKNMADIFAIYPELKQMPTVAVPMKAGSASFHSGHLIHGANANMTPGRRPAMTIQMMPDNTVFNAKQNILTKEQMDKLEIGVSTFNDDNYNPILYKKIK
;
A
#
# COMPACT_ATOMS: atom_id res chain seq x y z
N MET A 1 -9.06 69.26 -76.72
CA MET A 1 -10.51 69.46 -77.01
C MET A 1 -11.23 68.82 -75.82
N GLN A 2 -11.79 69.50 -74.82
CA GLN A 2 -12.44 70.80 -74.71
C GLN A 2 -12.01 71.60 -73.46
N ILE A 3 -12.19 72.91 -73.63
CA ILE A 3 -12.08 74.10 -72.78
C ILE A 3 -13.05 74.01 -71.57
N THR A 4 -12.55 74.17 -70.33
CA THR A 4 -12.70 75.36 -69.46
C THR A 4 -14.12 75.66 -68.97
N LEU A 5 -14.32 75.74 -67.64
CA LEU A 5 -14.98 76.87 -66.97
C LEU A 5 -14.84 76.78 -65.44
N ALA A 6 -14.66 77.95 -64.85
CA ALA A 6 -14.23 78.21 -63.49
C ALA A 6 -15.30 77.90 -62.42
N SER A 7 -14.86 77.41 -61.26
CA SER A 7 -15.53 77.64 -59.97
C SER A 7 -14.49 77.87 -58.87
N GLY A 8 -13.82 79.01 -58.96
CA GLY A 8 -12.98 79.54 -57.89
C GLY A 8 -13.84 79.97 -56.70
N ASN A 9 -14.20 79.01 -55.83
CA ASN A 9 -14.54 79.24 -54.42
C ASN A 9 -14.79 77.96 -53.59
N THR A 10 -14.64 76.76 -54.15
CA THR A 10 -14.91 75.50 -53.43
C THR A 10 -13.67 74.81 -52.82
N SER A 11 -12.46 75.33 -53.06
CA SER A 11 -11.21 74.69 -52.58
C SER A 11 -10.83 75.05 -51.15
N ARG A 12 -11.20 76.23 -50.62
CA ARG A 12 -10.98 76.59 -49.20
C ARG A 12 -11.91 75.82 -48.26
N LEU A 13 -13.21 75.79 -48.55
CA LEU A 13 -14.22 75.07 -47.74
C LEU A 13 -14.05 73.52 -47.72
N LYS A 14 -13.41 72.92 -48.73
CA LYS A 14 -13.11 71.48 -48.76
C LYS A 14 -11.84 71.10 -47.98
N ASN A 15 -10.86 71.99 -47.87
CA ASN A 15 -9.66 71.75 -47.07
C ASN A 15 -9.93 71.92 -45.57
N ASP A 16 -10.72 72.93 -45.18
CA ASP A 16 -11.08 73.15 -43.78
C ASP A 16 -11.88 71.97 -43.19
N ASN A 17 -12.76 71.36 -43.99
CA ASN A 17 -13.52 70.15 -43.60
C ASN A 17 -12.66 68.87 -43.49
N LYS A 18 -11.56 68.76 -44.25
CA LYS A 18 -10.61 67.63 -44.13
C LYS A 18 -9.72 67.79 -42.90
N ILE A 19 -9.28 69.01 -42.60
CA ILE A 19 -8.50 69.32 -41.41
C ILE A 19 -9.36 69.14 -40.16
N LEU A 20 -10.60 69.62 -40.14
CA LEU A 20 -11.54 69.37 -39.04
C LEU A 20 -11.82 67.89 -38.84
N LYS A 21 -12.06 67.11 -39.92
CA LYS A 21 -12.23 65.66 -39.80
C LYS A 21 -10.99 64.96 -39.26
N TYR A 22 -9.79 65.36 -39.71
CA TYR A 22 -8.54 64.80 -39.22
C TYR A 22 -8.31 65.12 -37.74
N ILE A 23 -8.55 66.37 -37.33
CA ILE A 23 -8.45 66.80 -35.93
C ILE A 23 -9.48 66.05 -35.08
N CYS A 24 -10.73 65.94 -35.51
CA CYS A 24 -11.76 65.17 -34.80
C CYS A 24 -11.39 63.68 -34.68
N SER A 25 -10.88 63.06 -35.74
CA SER A 25 -10.41 61.67 -35.70
C SER A 25 -9.18 61.49 -34.82
N TYR A 26 -8.26 62.46 -34.79
CA TYR A 26 -7.08 62.44 -33.93
C TYR A 26 -7.44 62.63 -32.45
N ILE A 27 -8.35 63.55 -32.15
CA ILE A 27 -8.90 63.75 -30.80
C ILE A 27 -9.64 62.49 -30.37
N LYS A 28 -10.49 61.92 -31.23
CA LYS A 28 -11.19 60.66 -30.95
C LYS A 28 -10.21 59.52 -30.70
N TYR A 29 -9.17 59.36 -31.51
CA TYR A 29 -8.14 58.34 -31.29
C TYR A 29 -7.41 58.52 -29.95
N LYS A 30 -7.01 59.75 -29.60
CA LYS A 30 -6.39 60.03 -28.30
C LYS A 30 -7.36 59.79 -27.14
N PHE A 31 -8.63 60.12 -27.32
CA PHE A 31 -9.68 59.91 -26.33
C PHE A 31 -9.95 58.41 -26.14
N ASP A 32 -10.16 57.65 -27.22
CA ASP A 32 -10.34 56.20 -27.19
C ASP A 32 -9.13 55.52 -26.53
N ASN A 33 -7.91 55.99 -26.81
CA ASN A 33 -6.69 55.46 -26.18
C ASN A 33 -6.60 55.84 -24.68
N LEU A 34 -7.01 57.05 -24.28
CA LEU A 34 -7.10 57.44 -22.86
C LEU A 34 -8.11 56.56 -22.09
N PHE A 35 -9.26 56.27 -22.69
CA PHE A 35 -10.27 55.39 -22.10
C PHE A 35 -9.81 53.92 -22.05
N ALA A 36 -8.95 53.49 -22.98
CA ALA A 36 -8.37 52.16 -22.97
C ALA A 36 -7.45 51.87 -21.76
N HIS A 37 -6.94 52.90 -21.07
CA HIS A 37 -6.06 52.74 -19.91
C HIS A 37 -6.82 52.61 -18.57
N GLY A 38 -8.16 52.51 -18.60
CA GLY A 38 -9.00 52.17 -17.44
C GLY A 38 -9.40 53.36 -16.54
N LEU A 39 -10.08 53.05 -15.44
CA LEU A 39 -10.69 54.04 -14.52
C LEU A 39 -9.69 55.01 -13.88
N ILE A 40 -8.41 54.61 -13.76
CA ILE A 40 -7.32 55.44 -13.22
C ILE A 40 -7.15 56.76 -13.98
N PHE A 41 -7.44 56.78 -15.29
CA PHE A 41 -7.35 58.00 -16.11
C PHE A 41 -8.69 58.74 -16.23
N ILE A 42 -9.80 58.00 -16.16
CA ILE A 42 -11.15 58.56 -16.26
C ILE A 42 -11.49 59.40 -15.02
N ILE A 43 -11.12 58.95 -13.82
CA ILE A 43 -11.42 59.68 -12.56
C ILE A 43 -10.77 61.08 -12.55
N PRO A 44 -9.46 61.25 -12.82
CA PRO A 44 -8.84 62.58 -12.94
C PRO A 44 -9.47 63.43 -14.05
N LEU A 45 -9.78 62.85 -15.21
CA LEU A 45 -10.41 63.57 -16.32
C LEU A 45 -11.79 64.11 -15.95
N LEU A 46 -12.64 63.29 -15.32
CA LEU A 46 -13.95 63.70 -14.81
C LEU A 46 -13.82 64.76 -13.72
N THR A 47 -12.81 64.65 -12.86
CA THR A 47 -12.52 65.64 -11.82
C THR A 47 -12.15 66.99 -12.46
N ILE A 48 -11.29 66.99 -13.50
CA ILE A 48 -10.92 68.20 -14.25
C ILE A 48 -12.13 68.81 -14.95
N ILE A 49 -12.97 67.99 -15.60
CA ILE A 49 -14.21 68.45 -16.25
C ILE A 49 -15.16 69.08 -15.21
N SER A 50 -15.28 68.46 -14.03
CA SER A 50 -16.09 68.99 -12.91
C SER A 50 -15.59 70.37 -12.48
N VAL A 51 -14.28 70.52 -12.27
CA VAL A 51 -13.65 71.81 -11.91
C VAL A 51 -13.88 72.86 -13.00
N PHE A 52 -13.73 72.48 -14.27
CA PHE A 52 -13.95 73.40 -15.39
C PHE A 52 -15.41 73.87 -15.48
N ILE A 53 -16.36 72.98 -15.21
CA ILE A 53 -17.79 73.29 -15.15
C ILE A 53 -18.09 74.23 -13.98
N ILE A 54 -17.53 73.97 -12.79
CA ILE A 54 -17.64 74.88 -11.63
C ILE A 54 -17.11 76.27 -11.97
N LEU A 55 -15.94 76.37 -12.62
CA LEU A 55 -15.34 77.65 -13.02
C LEU A 55 -16.19 78.40 -14.04
N ILE A 56 -16.69 77.72 -15.09
CA ILE A 56 -17.56 78.33 -16.10
C ILE A 56 -18.84 78.85 -15.46
N PHE A 57 -19.52 78.02 -14.68
CA PHE A 57 -20.79 78.40 -14.09
C PHE A 57 -20.64 79.46 -13.01
N SER A 58 -19.52 79.48 -12.27
CA SER A 58 -19.18 80.55 -11.36
C SER A 58 -18.97 81.88 -12.08
N ILE A 59 -18.29 81.88 -13.24
CA ILE A 59 -18.14 83.07 -14.08
C ILE A 59 -19.50 83.55 -14.60
N ILE A 60 -20.33 82.64 -15.12
CA ILE A 60 -21.69 82.97 -15.59
C ILE A 60 -22.49 83.59 -14.44
N TYR A 61 -22.45 82.95 -13.27
CA TYR A 61 -23.16 83.39 -12.08
C TYR A 61 -22.69 84.78 -11.61
N TYR A 62 -21.38 85.02 -11.55
CA TYR A 62 -20.78 86.32 -11.21
C TYR A 62 -21.29 87.45 -12.13
N TYR A 63 -21.33 87.22 -13.44
CA TYR A 63 -21.81 88.23 -14.41
C TYR A 63 -23.34 88.37 -14.47
N THR A 64 -24.10 87.34 -14.09
CA THR A 64 -25.58 87.39 -14.14
C THR A 64 -26.20 87.96 -12.87
N GLU A 65 -25.60 87.70 -11.71
CA GLU A 65 -26.20 88.03 -10.41
C GLU A 65 -25.54 89.24 -9.72
N GLY A 66 -24.33 89.64 -10.14
CA GLY A 66 -23.60 90.72 -9.47
C GLY A 66 -23.19 90.34 -8.05
N ALA A 67 -22.64 89.12 -7.89
CA ALA A 67 -22.04 88.71 -6.62
C ALA A 67 -20.96 89.72 -6.20
N ASP A 68 -20.92 90.09 -4.91
CA ASP A 68 -19.99 91.10 -4.39
C ASP A 68 -18.51 90.68 -4.56
N ASP A 69 -18.24 89.37 -4.62
CA ASP A 69 -16.92 88.79 -4.90
C ASP A 69 -17.04 87.50 -5.75
N TYR A 70 -16.03 87.25 -6.57
CA TYR A 70 -15.92 86.02 -7.37
C TYR A 70 -15.78 84.77 -6.49
N GLU A 71 -15.18 84.91 -5.30
CA GLU A 71 -15.05 83.82 -4.34
C GLU A 71 -16.42 83.32 -3.83
N ASP A 72 -17.38 84.22 -3.59
CA ASP A 72 -18.74 83.85 -3.18
C ASP A 72 -19.48 83.15 -4.33
N ALA A 73 -19.32 83.64 -5.57
CA ALA A 73 -19.87 83.00 -6.76
C ALA A 73 -19.32 81.58 -6.98
N LEU A 74 -18.02 81.35 -6.74
CA LEU A 74 -17.39 80.04 -6.79
C LEU A 74 -17.94 79.11 -5.70
N TRP A 75 -18.00 79.58 -4.46
CA TRP A 75 -18.49 78.80 -3.32
C TRP A 75 -19.95 78.38 -3.51
N ARG A 76 -20.83 79.29 -3.93
CA ARG A 76 -22.25 78.99 -4.21
C ARG A 76 -22.45 78.03 -5.37
N THR A 77 -21.64 78.15 -6.42
CA THR A 77 -21.70 77.22 -7.56
C THR A 77 -21.27 75.81 -7.13
N PHE A 78 -20.22 75.72 -6.31
CA PHE A 78 -19.74 74.47 -5.76
C PHE A 78 -20.77 73.82 -4.80
N THR A 79 -21.35 74.58 -3.88
CA THR A 79 -22.35 74.05 -2.93
C THR A 79 -23.63 73.60 -3.64
N ARG A 80 -24.10 74.30 -4.68
CA ARG A 80 -25.26 73.87 -5.49
C ARG A 80 -25.05 72.57 -6.27
N ILE A 81 -23.81 72.24 -6.63
CA ILE A 81 -23.48 70.98 -7.30
C ILE A 81 -23.51 69.81 -6.31
N LEU A 82 -23.13 70.04 -5.05
CA LEU A 82 -23.13 69.03 -4.00
C LEU A 82 -24.48 68.91 -3.27
N ASP A 83 -25.21 70.02 -3.15
CA ASP A 83 -26.50 70.12 -2.47
C ASP A 83 -27.51 70.88 -3.36
N PRO A 84 -28.34 70.15 -4.14
CA PRO A 84 -29.40 70.72 -4.95
C PRO A 84 -30.42 71.56 -4.19
N CYS A 85 -30.56 71.37 -2.87
CA CYS A 85 -31.48 72.15 -2.04
C CYS A 85 -31.00 73.59 -1.83
N ALA A 86 -29.71 73.87 -2.03
CA ALA A 86 -29.13 75.21 -1.90
C ALA A 86 -29.63 76.23 -2.93
N ALA A 87 -30.36 75.80 -3.97
CA ALA A 87 -30.99 76.71 -4.95
C ALA A 87 -32.43 77.12 -4.61
N ALA A 88 -32.96 76.71 -3.46
CA ALA A 88 -34.32 77.07 -3.02
C ALA A 88 -34.51 78.57 -2.72
N GLU A 89 -33.41 79.29 -2.48
CA GLU A 89 -33.40 80.72 -2.16
C GLU A 89 -33.33 81.64 -3.41
N ASP A 90 -33.30 81.07 -4.62
CA ASP A 90 -33.12 81.84 -5.85
C ASP A 90 -34.42 82.56 -6.31
N GLU A 91 -34.35 83.89 -6.37
CA GLU A 91 -35.41 84.76 -6.88
C GLU A 91 -35.22 85.09 -8.37
N GLY A 92 -36.28 84.88 -9.17
CA GLY A 92 -36.32 85.25 -10.60
C GLY A 92 -36.17 84.07 -11.58
N LEU A 93 -36.89 84.16 -12.70
CA LEU A 93 -37.01 83.08 -13.69
C LEU A 93 -35.67 82.73 -14.36
N LYS A 94 -34.83 83.72 -14.66
CA LYS A 94 -33.52 83.52 -15.29
C LYS A 94 -32.56 82.74 -14.38
N HIS A 95 -32.54 83.07 -13.09
CA HIS A 95 -31.69 82.43 -12.10
C HIS A 95 -32.10 80.98 -11.86
N ARG A 96 -33.41 80.71 -11.73
CA ARG A 96 -33.91 79.33 -11.60
C ARG A 96 -33.57 78.43 -12.78
N ILE A 97 -33.55 78.97 -14.00
CA ILE A 97 -33.14 78.22 -15.20
C ILE A 97 -31.64 77.92 -15.15
N ILE A 98 -30.80 78.91 -14.81
CA ILE A 98 -29.34 78.73 -14.73
C ILE A 98 -28.99 77.74 -13.60
N SER A 99 -29.52 77.95 -12.39
CA SER A 99 -29.32 77.05 -11.25
C SER A 99 -29.87 75.65 -11.52
N GLY A 100 -30.99 75.52 -12.23
CA GLY A 100 -31.51 74.23 -12.67
C GLY A 100 -30.57 73.48 -13.62
N ILE A 101 -29.92 74.18 -14.55
CA ILE A 101 -28.90 73.61 -15.46
C ILE A 101 -27.65 73.21 -14.67
N VAL A 102 -27.18 74.06 -13.75
CA VAL A 102 -26.01 73.79 -12.89
C VAL A 102 -26.25 72.56 -12.03
N ILE A 103 -27.41 72.46 -11.39
CA ILE A 103 -27.81 71.30 -10.57
C ILE A 103 -27.90 70.05 -11.42
N LEU A 104 -28.53 70.10 -12.60
CA LEU A 104 -28.66 68.94 -13.47
C LEU A 104 -27.29 68.44 -13.96
N CYS A 105 -26.43 69.35 -14.42
CA CYS A 105 -25.06 69.01 -14.83
C CYS A 105 -24.23 68.51 -13.66
N GLY A 106 -24.31 69.17 -12.51
CA GLY A 106 -23.61 68.80 -11.28
C GLY A 106 -24.02 67.41 -10.78
N LEU A 107 -25.31 67.13 -10.70
CA LEU A 107 -25.85 65.84 -10.26
C LEU A 107 -25.38 64.71 -11.18
N VAL A 108 -25.45 64.90 -12.50
CA VAL A 108 -24.98 63.89 -13.46
C VAL A 108 -23.49 63.61 -13.29
N ILE A 109 -22.67 64.66 -13.16
CA ILE A 109 -21.22 64.52 -13.05
C ILE A 109 -20.80 63.89 -11.73
N VAL A 110 -21.39 64.34 -10.61
CA VAL A 110 -21.15 63.79 -9.28
C VAL A 110 -21.59 62.33 -9.22
N ALA A 111 -22.75 61.98 -9.81
CA ALA A 111 -23.22 60.60 -9.88
C ALA A 111 -22.25 59.70 -10.69
N ILE A 112 -21.76 60.17 -11.84
CA ILE A 112 -20.77 59.44 -12.65
C ILE A 112 -19.45 59.31 -11.89
N LEU A 113 -18.99 60.36 -11.20
CA LEU A 113 -17.76 60.36 -10.43
C LEU A 113 -17.83 59.37 -9.25
N ILE A 114 -18.91 59.41 -8.45
CA ILE A 114 -19.13 58.47 -7.35
C ILE A 114 -19.19 57.05 -7.89
N GLY A 115 -19.96 56.82 -8.97
CA GLY A 115 -20.03 55.50 -9.61
C GLY A 115 -18.66 55.00 -10.08
N ALA A 116 -17.86 55.86 -10.71
CA ALA A 116 -16.51 55.50 -11.17
C ALA A 116 -15.55 55.20 -10.01
N ILE A 117 -15.63 55.96 -8.91
CA ILE A 117 -14.81 55.72 -7.71
C ILE A 117 -15.21 54.41 -7.03
N VAL A 118 -16.51 54.13 -6.87
CA VAL A 118 -17.01 52.88 -6.30
C VAL A 118 -16.56 51.69 -7.14
N THR A 119 -16.76 51.74 -8.47
CA THR A 119 -16.28 50.67 -9.36
C THR A 119 -14.77 50.51 -9.30
N PHE A 120 -14.00 51.60 -9.25
CA PHE A 120 -12.55 51.55 -9.11
C PHE A 120 -12.10 50.92 -7.77
N MET A 121 -12.77 51.28 -6.67
CA MET A 121 -12.51 50.69 -5.37
C MET A 121 -12.86 49.20 -5.36
N ASP A 122 -14.00 48.82 -5.93
CA ASP A 122 -14.39 47.42 -6.07
C ASP A 122 -13.42 46.64 -6.96
N GLU A 123 -12.98 47.20 -8.08
CA GLU A 123 -11.95 46.61 -8.94
C GLU A 123 -10.62 46.43 -8.19
N LYS A 124 -10.18 47.43 -7.44
CA LYS A 124 -8.93 47.35 -6.65
C LYS A 124 -9.03 46.38 -5.49
N LEU A 125 -10.16 46.37 -4.77
CA LEU A 125 -10.44 45.39 -3.73
C LEU A 125 -10.48 43.98 -4.33
N ASN A 126 -11.08 43.80 -5.50
CA ASN A 126 -11.11 42.53 -6.20
C ASN A 126 -9.72 42.10 -6.71
N GLU A 127 -8.89 43.01 -7.21
CA GLU A 127 -7.48 42.72 -7.56
C GLU A 127 -6.67 42.27 -6.33
N LEU A 128 -6.87 42.91 -5.18
CA LEU A 128 -6.23 42.48 -3.92
C LEU A 128 -6.73 41.09 -3.49
N ARG A 129 -8.01 40.78 -3.68
CA ARG A 129 -8.60 39.45 -3.43
C ARG A 129 -8.08 38.37 -4.39
N LYS A 130 -7.64 38.72 -5.60
CA LYS A 130 -7.04 37.78 -6.57
C LYS A 130 -5.68 37.22 -6.13
N GLY A 131 -5.10 37.72 -5.03
CA GLY A 131 -3.93 37.10 -4.40
C GLY A 131 -2.66 37.15 -5.27
N HIS A 132 -2.42 38.26 -5.96
CA HIS A 132 -1.20 38.45 -6.77
C HIS A 132 0.02 38.90 -5.94
N THR A 133 -0.10 38.95 -4.61
CA THR A 133 0.96 39.35 -3.69
C THR A 133 1.96 38.21 -3.44
N THR A 134 3.22 38.57 -3.19
CA THR A 134 4.26 37.61 -2.83
C THR A 134 4.01 37.05 -1.43
N VAL A 135 4.20 35.76 -1.27
CA VAL A 135 4.18 35.05 0.00
C VAL A 135 5.49 35.30 0.73
N ILE A 136 5.42 35.64 2.01
CA ILE A 136 6.57 35.93 2.88
C ILE A 136 6.79 34.88 3.96
N GLU A 137 6.02 33.78 3.90
CA GLU A 137 6.12 32.67 4.82
C GLU A 137 7.48 31.94 4.70
N LYS A 138 7.84 31.26 5.78
CA LYS A 138 9.05 30.43 5.87
C LYS A 138 8.68 29.07 6.45
N ASN A 139 9.44 28.04 6.08
CA ASN A 139 9.20 26.66 6.49
C ASN A 139 7.77 26.19 6.17
N HIS A 140 7.22 26.67 5.07
CA HIS A 140 5.87 26.37 4.60
C HIS A 140 5.88 25.25 3.56
N THR A 141 4.75 24.55 3.45
CA THR A 141 4.55 23.52 2.42
C THR A 141 3.84 24.14 1.22
N ILE A 142 4.35 23.92 0.01
CA ILE A 142 3.75 24.46 -1.22
C ILE A 142 3.03 23.34 -1.97
N ILE A 143 1.80 23.60 -2.40
CA ILE A 143 1.04 22.73 -3.31
C ILE A 143 0.84 23.46 -4.63
N LEU A 144 1.33 22.87 -5.71
CA LEU A 144 1.24 23.39 -7.07
C LEU A 144 0.23 22.58 -7.88
N GLY A 145 -0.78 23.27 -8.44
CA GLY A 145 -1.85 22.64 -9.21
C GLY A 145 -3.12 22.38 -8.39
N TRP A 146 -4.06 21.68 -9.00
CA TRP A 146 -5.35 21.36 -8.40
C TRP A 146 -5.84 19.98 -8.85
N SER A 147 -6.26 19.17 -7.89
CA SER A 147 -6.94 17.89 -8.09
C SER A 147 -7.84 17.60 -6.87
N PRO A 148 -8.84 16.69 -6.95
CA PRO A 148 -9.68 16.32 -5.81
C PRO A 148 -8.89 15.79 -4.61
N LYS A 149 -7.72 15.19 -4.84
CA LYS A 149 -6.81 14.71 -3.79
C LYS A 149 -6.33 15.80 -2.84
N ILE A 150 -6.40 17.07 -3.25
CA ILE A 150 -5.93 18.19 -2.43
C ILE A 150 -6.62 18.25 -1.07
N PHE A 151 -7.88 17.82 -0.96
CA PHE A 151 -8.62 17.83 0.30
C PHE A 151 -8.02 16.85 1.31
N ASP A 152 -7.74 15.61 0.88
CA ASP A 152 -7.10 14.60 1.71
C ASP A 152 -5.67 15.01 2.08
N ILE A 153 -4.90 15.55 1.13
CA ILE A 153 -3.55 16.05 1.38
C ILE A 153 -3.55 17.16 2.42
N ILE A 154 -4.44 18.15 2.29
CA ILE A 154 -4.52 19.25 3.28
C ILE A 154 -4.90 18.70 4.65
N ASN A 155 -5.84 17.76 4.75
CA ASN A 155 -6.23 17.14 6.01
C ASN A 155 -5.04 16.44 6.69
N GLU A 156 -4.28 15.62 5.95
CA GLU A 156 -3.09 14.94 6.46
C GLU A 156 -2.01 15.94 6.91
N LEU A 157 -1.75 16.99 6.12
CA LEU A 157 -0.77 18.02 6.47
C LEU A 157 -1.21 18.86 7.68
N ILE A 158 -2.51 19.11 7.88
CA ILE A 158 -3.00 19.80 9.08
C ILE A 158 -2.61 19.00 10.32
N ILE A 159 -2.73 17.67 10.27
CA ILE A 159 -2.41 16.77 11.37
C ILE A 159 -0.89 16.76 11.62
N ALA A 160 -0.10 16.57 10.56
CA ALA A 160 1.36 16.61 10.61
C ALA A 160 1.91 17.94 11.19
N ASN A 161 1.16 19.03 11.02
CA ASN A 161 1.56 20.36 11.45
C ASN A 161 1.16 20.71 12.90
N GLU A 162 0.45 19.84 13.63
CA GLU A 162 -0.07 20.15 14.97
C GLU A 162 1.02 20.54 15.98
N ASN A 163 2.19 19.89 15.89
CA ASN A 163 3.34 20.17 16.75
C ASN A 163 4.15 21.40 16.31
N GLN A 164 3.80 22.03 15.19
CA GLN A 164 4.49 23.21 14.67
C GLN A 164 3.88 24.50 15.24
N ARG A 165 4.72 25.51 15.48
CA ARG A 165 4.26 26.78 16.10
C ARG A 165 3.40 27.64 15.18
N ASN A 166 3.78 27.79 13.91
CA ASN A 166 3.08 28.65 12.93
C ASN A 166 3.07 28.00 11.52
N PRO A 167 2.54 26.77 11.38
CA PRO A 167 2.53 26.06 10.11
C PRO A 167 1.70 26.79 9.05
N SER A 168 2.15 26.72 7.81
CA SER A 168 1.38 27.25 6.68
C SER A 168 1.49 26.39 5.43
N ILE A 169 0.39 26.31 4.71
CA ILE A 169 0.26 25.62 3.43
C ILE A 169 -0.07 26.67 2.38
N VAL A 170 0.72 26.71 1.31
CA VAL A 170 0.58 27.67 0.22
C VAL A 170 0.15 26.95 -1.04
N ILE A 171 -1.00 27.31 -1.59
CA ILE A 171 -1.58 26.66 -2.77
C ILE A 171 -1.50 27.61 -3.97
N LEU A 172 -0.84 27.20 -5.05
CA LEU A 172 -0.85 27.92 -6.33
C LEU A 172 -1.68 27.16 -7.36
N THR A 173 -2.76 27.78 -7.83
CA THR A 173 -3.66 27.20 -8.84
C THR A 173 -4.13 28.24 -9.84
N SER A 174 -4.53 27.80 -11.02
CA SER A 174 -5.15 28.65 -12.03
C SER A 174 -6.61 29.00 -11.72
N LYS A 175 -7.24 28.28 -10.77
CA LYS A 175 -8.61 28.57 -10.29
C LYS A 175 -8.68 29.88 -9.50
N GLU A 176 -9.85 30.51 -9.47
CA GLU A 176 -10.04 31.74 -8.69
C GLU A 176 -9.96 31.44 -7.18
N ASN A 177 -9.29 32.32 -6.41
CA ASN A 177 -9.06 32.08 -4.99
C ASN A 177 -10.36 31.92 -4.19
N SER A 178 -11.42 32.66 -4.53
CA SER A 178 -12.71 32.59 -3.83
C SER A 178 -13.40 31.24 -4.04
N GLU A 179 -13.28 30.65 -5.23
CA GLU A 179 -13.79 29.31 -5.52
C GLU A 179 -13.02 28.26 -4.72
N VAL A 180 -11.68 28.35 -4.75
CA VAL A 180 -10.78 27.43 -4.04
C VAL A 180 -11.01 27.48 -2.54
N GLU A 181 -11.10 28.68 -1.96
CA GLU A 181 -11.34 28.88 -0.54
C GLU A 181 -12.70 28.33 -0.12
N TYR A 182 -13.75 28.52 -0.93
CA TYR A 182 -15.07 27.93 -0.68
C TYR A 182 -15.00 26.40 -0.68
N MET A 183 -14.41 25.78 -1.72
CA MET A 183 -14.32 24.33 -1.83
C MET A 183 -13.53 23.70 -0.67
N ILE A 184 -12.46 24.35 -0.22
CA ILE A 184 -11.65 23.86 0.91
C ILE A 184 -12.41 24.01 2.22
N LYS A 185 -13.07 25.15 2.46
CA LYS A 185 -13.87 25.35 3.68
C LYS A 185 -15.09 24.45 3.78
N ASP A 186 -15.68 24.09 2.64
CA ASP A 186 -16.83 23.18 2.57
C ASP A 186 -16.44 21.74 3.01
N LYS A 187 -15.26 21.26 2.60
CA LYS A 187 -14.78 19.91 2.95
C LYS A 187 -13.94 19.86 4.23
N ILE A 188 -13.28 20.96 4.60
CA ILE A 188 -12.35 21.04 5.73
C ILE A 188 -12.85 22.07 6.72
N ASN A 189 -13.54 21.59 7.75
CA ASN A 189 -14.18 22.43 8.76
C ASN A 189 -13.20 23.02 9.80
N ASN A 190 -12.03 22.39 10.01
CA ASN A 190 -11.09 22.80 11.05
C ASN A 190 -9.63 22.69 10.57
N SER A 191 -8.96 23.82 10.42
CA SER A 191 -7.53 23.89 10.05
C SER A 191 -6.57 23.85 11.25
N ARG A 192 -7.09 23.65 12.47
CA ARG A 192 -6.34 23.67 13.75
C ARG A 192 -5.44 24.91 13.83
N ASN A 193 -4.12 24.74 13.96
CA ASN A 193 -3.10 25.79 13.99
C ASN A 193 -2.53 26.16 12.60
N THR A 194 -2.98 25.49 11.54
CA THR A 194 -2.41 25.62 10.18
C THR A 194 -3.11 26.72 9.38
N ARG A 195 -2.30 27.63 8.81
CA ARG A 195 -2.78 28.70 7.93
C ARG A 195 -2.70 28.28 6.47
N ILE A 196 -3.83 28.33 5.77
CA ILE A 196 -3.89 28.01 4.33
C ILE A 196 -3.91 29.31 3.53
N ILE A 197 -2.97 29.44 2.58
CA ILE A 197 -2.74 30.64 1.78
C ILE A 197 -2.95 30.32 0.31
N TYR A 198 -3.90 30.99 -0.33
CA TYR A 198 -4.26 30.76 -1.73
C TYR A 198 -3.58 31.78 -2.65
N ARG A 199 -3.05 31.33 -3.78
CA ARG A 199 -2.48 32.16 -4.83
C ARG A 199 -3.01 31.74 -6.19
N ASN A 200 -3.42 32.73 -6.97
CA ASN A 200 -3.80 32.53 -8.36
C ASN A 200 -2.59 32.71 -9.28
N GLY A 201 -2.35 31.71 -10.13
CA GLY A 201 -1.28 31.76 -11.13
C GLY A 201 -1.04 30.40 -11.79
N ASN A 202 -0.11 30.38 -12.74
CA ASN A 202 0.25 29.17 -13.46
C ASN A 202 1.55 28.56 -12.89
N PRO A 203 1.52 27.34 -12.36
CA PRO A 203 2.72 26.65 -11.86
C PRO A 203 3.85 26.51 -12.90
N MET A 204 3.53 26.52 -14.19
CA MET A 204 4.53 26.42 -15.27
C MET A 204 5.23 27.77 -15.56
N SER A 205 4.83 28.85 -14.90
CA SER A 205 5.36 30.20 -15.10
C SER A 205 6.35 30.57 -14.00
N ILE A 206 7.59 30.86 -14.38
CA ILE A 206 8.64 31.31 -13.44
C ILE A 206 8.20 32.57 -12.69
N ASN A 207 7.45 33.47 -13.34
CA ASN A 207 6.96 34.71 -12.71
C ASN A 207 5.97 34.43 -11.58
N ASP A 208 5.12 33.41 -11.72
CA ASP A 208 4.15 33.05 -10.70
C ASP A 208 4.80 32.24 -9.58
N LEU A 209 5.74 31.35 -9.91
CA LEU A 209 6.55 30.62 -8.93
C LEU A 209 7.35 31.57 -8.02
N ASN A 210 7.85 32.68 -8.57
CA ASN A 210 8.53 33.72 -7.80
C ASN A 210 7.65 34.40 -6.74
N LYS A 211 6.32 34.20 -6.77
CA LYS A 211 5.41 34.69 -5.73
C LYS A 211 5.39 33.81 -4.49
N LEU A 212 5.94 32.60 -4.52
CA LEU A 212 5.72 31.59 -3.48
C LEU A 212 6.87 31.45 -2.46
N SER A 213 7.97 32.20 -2.61
CA SER A 213 9.16 32.06 -1.77
C SER A 213 9.66 30.61 -1.70
N LEU A 214 9.88 29.99 -2.87
CA LEU A 214 10.29 28.59 -2.99
C LEU A 214 11.54 28.25 -2.15
N ASP A 215 12.53 29.14 -2.08
CA ASP A 215 13.77 28.92 -1.33
C ASP A 215 13.58 28.81 0.19
N GLN A 216 12.42 29.19 0.71
CA GLN A 216 12.07 29.10 2.13
C GLN A 216 11.07 27.98 2.42
N ALA A 217 10.63 27.25 1.39
CA ALA A 217 9.66 26.17 1.53
C ALA A 217 10.31 24.93 2.14
N ARG A 218 9.55 24.22 2.98
CA ARG A 218 9.93 22.91 3.54
C ARG A 218 9.87 21.83 2.46
N SER A 219 8.80 21.83 1.69
CA SER A 219 8.57 20.91 0.59
C SER A 219 7.64 21.52 -0.46
N ILE A 220 7.75 21.01 -1.69
CA ILE A 220 6.96 21.43 -2.85
C ILE A 220 6.27 20.21 -3.43
N MET A 221 4.94 20.17 -3.37
CA MET A 221 4.11 19.15 -3.99
C MET A 221 3.59 19.63 -5.34
N ILE A 222 3.62 18.76 -6.34
CA ILE A 222 3.06 19.04 -7.67
C ILE A 222 1.98 18.00 -7.97
N LEU A 223 0.73 18.46 -8.01
CA LEU A 223 -0.42 17.59 -8.25
C LEU A 223 -0.70 17.45 -9.75
N ALA A 224 -1.04 16.23 -10.17
CA ALA A 224 -1.51 15.96 -11.52
C ALA A 224 -2.89 16.60 -11.72
N ALA A 225 -2.97 17.57 -12.64
CA ALA A 225 -4.23 18.21 -12.99
C ALA A 225 -5.10 17.28 -13.84
N GLU A 226 -6.42 17.35 -13.71
CA GLU A 226 -7.39 16.54 -14.49
C GLU A 226 -7.56 16.99 -15.96
N ILE A 227 -6.57 17.68 -16.52
CA ILE A 227 -6.59 18.24 -17.88
C ILE A 227 -5.62 17.43 -18.74
N ASN A 228 -5.84 17.39 -20.06
CA ASN A 228 -4.97 16.74 -21.05
C ASN A 228 -3.47 16.90 -20.75
N ASN A 229 -2.75 15.77 -20.77
CA ASN A 229 -1.30 15.65 -20.55
C ASN A 229 -0.82 16.20 -19.19
N PRO A 230 -1.29 15.63 -18.06
CA PRO A 230 -0.90 16.07 -16.72
C PRO A 230 0.63 16.03 -16.51
N ASP A 231 1.27 14.95 -16.93
CA ASP A 231 2.70 14.71 -16.70
C ASP A 231 3.59 15.75 -17.39
N VAL A 232 3.22 16.18 -18.61
CA VAL A 232 3.96 17.21 -19.34
C VAL A 232 3.97 18.53 -18.56
N ARG A 233 2.85 18.87 -17.92
CA ARG A 233 2.75 20.09 -17.08
C ARG A 233 3.59 19.96 -15.82
N ILE A 234 3.64 18.78 -15.21
CA ILE A 234 4.47 18.49 -14.04
C ILE A 234 5.94 18.63 -14.39
N ILE A 235 6.40 17.95 -15.45
CA ILE A 235 7.78 18.03 -15.95
C ILE A 235 8.15 19.48 -16.24
N LYS A 236 7.27 20.24 -16.92
CA LYS A 236 7.51 21.66 -17.21
C LYS A 236 7.56 22.52 -15.94
N THR A 237 6.75 22.23 -14.94
CA THR A 237 6.75 22.92 -13.63
C THR A 237 8.07 22.67 -12.90
N ILE A 238 8.54 21.43 -12.87
CA ILE A 238 9.83 21.06 -12.28
C ILE A 238 10.99 21.77 -12.98
N LEU A 239 10.99 21.78 -14.32
CA LEU A 239 11.98 22.54 -15.10
C LEU A 239 11.91 24.04 -14.80
N ALA A 240 10.72 24.62 -14.63
CA ALA A 240 10.56 26.03 -14.28
C ALA A 240 11.10 26.33 -12.87
N ILE A 241 10.97 25.41 -11.91
CA ILE A 241 11.55 25.52 -10.57
C ILE A 241 13.08 25.44 -10.63
N ARG A 242 13.62 24.39 -11.26
CA ARG A 242 15.07 24.12 -11.31
C ARG A 242 15.84 25.15 -12.13
N ASN A 243 15.27 25.63 -13.23
CA ASN A 243 15.88 26.62 -14.12
C ASN A 243 15.53 28.07 -13.77
N ASN A 244 14.96 28.33 -12.59
CA ASN A 244 14.61 29.68 -12.17
C ASN A 244 15.87 30.54 -11.99
N PRO A 245 16.03 31.69 -12.69
CA PRO A 245 17.20 32.56 -12.55
C PRO A 245 17.39 33.15 -11.15
N ARG A 246 16.34 33.21 -10.33
CA ARG A 246 16.38 33.71 -8.95
C ARG A 246 16.67 32.63 -7.91
N ARG A 247 16.88 31.39 -8.34
CA ARG A 247 17.15 30.25 -7.48
C ARG A 247 18.47 30.44 -6.72
N ASN A 248 18.45 30.12 -5.43
CA ASN A 248 19.66 29.97 -4.63
C ASN A 248 20.20 28.52 -4.74
N ASN A 249 21.47 28.26 -4.38
CA ASN A 249 22.11 26.93 -4.44
C ASN A 249 21.56 25.91 -3.40
N ILE A 250 20.27 25.95 -3.08
CA ILE A 250 19.59 25.05 -2.17
C ILE A 250 18.91 23.95 -3.00
N ASN A 251 19.02 22.70 -2.54
CA ASN A 251 18.29 21.58 -3.12
C ASN A 251 16.84 21.61 -2.63
N PHE A 252 15.88 21.62 -3.56
CA PHE A 252 14.48 21.54 -3.21
C PHE A 252 14.08 20.12 -2.83
N HIS A 253 13.07 20.01 -1.97
CA HIS A 253 12.36 18.76 -1.71
C HIS A 253 11.04 18.78 -2.50
N ILE A 254 11.07 18.20 -3.71
CA ILE A 254 9.91 18.20 -4.60
C ILE A 254 9.29 16.80 -4.60
N VAL A 255 7.97 16.72 -4.45
CA VAL A 255 7.20 15.47 -4.61
C VAL A 255 6.17 15.68 -5.71
N ALA A 256 6.15 14.80 -6.70
CA ALA A 256 5.26 14.92 -7.85
C ALA A 256 4.61 13.58 -8.20
N GLU A 257 3.32 13.60 -8.50
CA GLU A 257 2.60 12.43 -8.99
C GLU A 257 2.80 12.30 -10.51
N ILE A 258 3.10 11.11 -11.02
CA ILE A 258 3.14 10.83 -12.46
C ILE A 258 2.00 9.86 -12.77
N LYS A 259 1.23 10.15 -13.83
CA LYS A 259 0.09 9.35 -14.28
C LYS A 259 0.50 8.27 -15.26
N GLU A 260 1.39 8.56 -16.19
CA GLU A 260 1.79 7.60 -17.21
C GLU A 260 3.23 7.14 -17.02
N ARG A 261 3.40 5.82 -16.95
CA ARG A 261 4.72 5.18 -16.78
C ARG A 261 5.73 5.60 -17.87
N ILE A 262 5.27 5.86 -19.10
CA ILE A 262 6.14 6.27 -20.22
C ILE A 262 6.83 7.62 -19.96
N ASN A 263 6.22 8.50 -19.19
CA ASN A 263 6.75 9.83 -18.88
C ASN A 263 7.70 9.82 -17.68
N LEU A 264 7.78 8.71 -16.93
CA LEU A 264 8.54 8.63 -15.68
C LEU A 264 10.03 8.87 -15.91
N GLU A 265 10.62 8.31 -16.97
CA GLU A 265 12.04 8.52 -17.30
C GLU A 265 12.34 10.00 -17.59
N ALA A 266 11.51 10.64 -18.42
CA ALA A 266 11.64 12.07 -18.71
C ALA A 266 11.48 12.93 -17.45
N ALA A 267 10.57 12.54 -16.56
CA ALA A 267 10.36 13.19 -15.27
C ALA A 267 11.59 13.06 -14.37
N MET A 268 12.17 11.86 -14.24
CA MET A 268 13.40 11.62 -13.47
C MET A 268 14.57 12.47 -13.98
N ILE A 269 14.75 12.58 -15.29
CA ILE A 269 15.78 13.44 -15.90
C ILE A 269 15.52 14.92 -15.57
N ALA A 270 14.27 15.37 -15.69
CA ALA A 270 13.88 16.74 -15.40
C ALA A 270 13.97 17.09 -13.91
N GLY A 271 13.75 16.12 -13.01
CA GLY A 271 13.81 16.27 -11.56
C GLY A 271 15.21 16.20 -10.96
N GLY A 272 16.08 15.34 -11.48
CA GLY A 272 17.35 15.02 -10.83
C GLY A 272 17.14 14.47 -9.41
N ASP A 273 18.07 14.73 -8.50
CA ASP A 273 18.02 14.23 -7.11
C ASP A 273 17.10 15.06 -6.18
N GLU A 274 16.45 16.11 -6.71
CA GLU A 274 15.59 17.02 -5.95
C GLU A 274 14.11 16.61 -5.98
N ALA A 275 13.69 15.82 -6.97
CA ALA A 275 12.29 15.43 -7.15
C ALA A 275 12.06 13.93 -6.94
N LEU A 276 11.10 13.60 -6.09
CA LEU A 276 10.56 12.26 -5.94
C LEU A 276 9.29 12.13 -6.76
N PHE A 277 9.25 11.10 -7.60
CA PHE A 277 8.09 10.79 -8.42
C PHE A 277 7.31 9.64 -7.83
N VAL A 278 5.99 9.81 -7.76
CA VAL A 278 5.04 8.80 -7.29
C VAL A 278 4.22 8.34 -8.49
N TYR A 279 4.42 7.09 -8.90
CA TYR A 279 3.53 6.43 -9.85
C TYR A 279 2.42 5.72 -9.06
N ALA A 280 1.27 6.39 -8.96
CA ALA A 280 0.18 6.00 -8.07
C ALA A 280 -0.35 4.58 -8.38
N ASP A 281 -0.57 4.28 -9.66
CA ASP A 281 -1.20 3.03 -10.08
C ASP A 281 -0.34 1.80 -9.73
N GLU A 282 0.98 1.92 -9.76
CA GLU A 282 1.90 0.84 -9.35
C GLU A 282 1.82 0.54 -7.86
N ILE A 283 1.70 1.58 -7.03
CA ILE A 283 1.57 1.40 -5.57
C ILE A 283 0.23 0.74 -5.25
N ILE A 284 -0.86 1.22 -5.83
CA ILE A 284 -2.19 0.63 -5.62
C ILE A 284 -2.22 -0.82 -6.11
N ALA A 285 -1.61 -1.12 -7.26
CA ALA A 285 -1.53 -2.48 -7.77
C ALA A 285 -0.81 -3.43 -6.80
N ARG A 286 0.32 -2.99 -6.21
CA ARG A 286 1.06 -3.74 -5.17
C ARG A 286 0.21 -3.96 -3.92
N ILE A 287 -0.49 -2.92 -3.45
CA ILE A 287 -1.37 -3.03 -2.28
C ILE A 287 -2.51 -4.00 -2.54
N ILE A 288 -3.14 -3.98 -3.73
CA ILE A 288 -4.21 -4.92 -4.10
C ILE A 288 -3.68 -6.36 -4.14
N ALA A 289 -2.54 -6.59 -4.80
CA ALA A 289 -1.93 -7.92 -4.92
C ALA A 289 -1.53 -8.51 -3.56
N GLN A 290 -1.04 -7.70 -2.63
CA GLN A 290 -0.72 -8.18 -1.27
C GLN A 290 -1.99 -8.36 -0.41
N SER A 291 -2.93 -7.41 -0.47
CA SER A 291 -4.15 -7.43 0.36
C SER A 291 -5.11 -8.55 -0.05
N CYS A 292 -5.11 -8.99 -1.32
CA CYS A 292 -5.95 -10.11 -1.73
C CYS A 292 -5.56 -11.43 -1.05
N ARG A 293 -4.27 -11.61 -0.76
CA ARG A 293 -3.71 -12.74 -0.02
C ARG A 293 -3.94 -12.62 1.49
N GLN A 294 -4.20 -11.41 1.99
CA GLN A 294 -4.27 -11.11 3.41
C GLN A 294 -5.36 -10.09 3.75
N SER A 295 -6.51 -10.59 4.21
CA SER A 295 -7.59 -9.71 4.69
C SER A 295 -7.14 -8.81 5.84
N GLY A 296 -7.30 -7.49 5.65
CA GLY A 296 -6.99 -6.45 6.63
C GLY A 296 -5.64 -5.79 6.44
N LEU A 297 -4.85 -6.22 5.45
CA LEU A 297 -3.56 -5.60 5.16
C LEU A 297 -3.73 -4.16 4.66
N SER A 298 -4.77 -3.88 3.87
CA SER A 298 -4.99 -2.53 3.36
C SER A 298 -5.18 -1.51 4.49
N VAL A 299 -5.85 -1.92 5.57
CA VAL A 299 -6.08 -1.08 6.74
C VAL A 299 -4.78 -0.84 7.51
N ILE A 300 -3.91 -1.85 7.63
CA ILE A 300 -2.58 -1.69 8.24
C ILE A 300 -1.75 -0.68 7.43
N LEU A 301 -1.69 -0.84 6.11
CA LEU A 301 -0.96 0.06 5.23
C LEU A 301 -1.53 1.49 5.26
N THR A 302 -2.86 1.62 5.27
CA THR A 302 -3.53 2.92 5.42
C THR A 302 -3.16 3.58 6.75
N THR A 303 -3.11 2.80 7.82
CA THR A 303 -2.75 3.29 9.17
C THR A 303 -1.29 3.73 9.21
N LEU A 304 -0.36 2.96 8.62
CA LEU A 304 1.05 3.31 8.50
C LEU A 304 1.32 4.55 7.63
N LEU A 305 0.42 4.87 6.70
CA LEU A 305 0.54 6.04 5.82
C LEU A 305 -0.12 7.30 6.42
N SER A 306 -0.88 7.16 7.49
CA SER A 306 -1.70 8.21 8.08
C SER A 306 -0.95 8.97 9.18
N PHE A 307 -1.03 10.30 9.21
CA PHE A 307 -0.49 11.10 10.33
C PHE A 307 -1.38 11.04 11.60
N GLN A 308 -2.52 10.32 11.56
CA GLN A 308 -3.40 10.14 12.72
C GLN A 308 -2.94 9.04 13.68
N SER A 309 -1.98 8.23 13.26
CA SER A 309 -1.45 7.06 13.97
C SER A 309 0.06 7.18 14.06
N ASP A 310 0.71 6.22 14.71
CA ASP A 310 2.16 6.12 14.76
C ASP A 310 2.81 6.07 13.37
N GLU A 311 3.90 6.81 13.24
CA GLU A 311 4.61 7.10 11.99
C GLU A 311 6.01 6.48 11.96
N ILE A 312 6.63 6.46 10.78
CA ILE A 312 7.96 5.90 10.58
C ILE A 312 9.03 7.00 10.69
N TYR A 313 9.89 6.88 11.69
CA TYR A 313 10.98 7.80 11.95
C TYR A 313 12.36 7.14 11.78
N PHE A 314 13.35 7.98 11.47
CA PHE A 314 14.76 7.60 11.37
C PHE A 314 15.55 8.31 12.46
N LYS A 315 16.20 7.55 13.34
CA LYS A 315 16.94 8.12 14.47
C LYS A 315 18.37 7.61 14.53
N HIS A 316 19.34 8.52 14.66
CA HIS A 316 20.68 8.16 15.11
C HIS A 316 20.66 7.96 16.62
N GLU A 317 21.03 6.77 17.08
CA GLU A 317 21.08 6.44 18.51
C GLU A 317 22.48 6.00 18.91
N SER A 318 23.24 6.94 19.48
CA SER A 318 24.65 6.73 19.83
C SER A 318 24.84 5.65 20.89
N ALA A 319 23.86 5.43 21.77
CA ALA A 319 23.89 4.38 22.79
C ALA A 319 23.82 2.94 22.21
N LEU A 320 23.32 2.78 20.98
CA LEU A 320 23.14 1.49 20.32
C LEU A 320 24.28 1.13 19.36
N VAL A 321 25.27 2.01 19.19
CA VAL A 321 26.43 1.75 18.34
C VAL A 321 27.23 0.56 18.85
N GLY A 322 27.54 -0.38 17.96
CA GLY A 322 28.25 -1.64 18.24
C GLY A 322 27.37 -2.76 18.79
N ARG A 323 26.12 -2.47 19.16
CA ARG A 323 25.12 -3.45 19.60
C ARG A 323 24.42 -4.12 18.41
N THR A 324 23.67 -5.17 18.68
CA THR A 324 22.96 -5.93 17.66
C THR A 324 21.56 -5.37 17.40
N PHE A 325 20.99 -5.68 16.23
CA PHE A 325 19.60 -5.34 15.92
C PHE A 325 18.62 -5.94 16.94
N TYR A 326 18.90 -7.14 17.47
CA TYR A 326 18.15 -7.73 18.57
C TYR A 326 18.10 -6.81 19.80
N ASP A 327 19.24 -6.22 20.19
CA ASP A 327 19.30 -5.30 21.33
C ASP A 327 18.45 -4.06 21.06
N ALA A 328 18.54 -3.49 19.86
CA ALA A 328 17.76 -2.32 19.48
C ALA A 328 16.25 -2.57 19.57
N VAL A 329 15.76 -3.73 19.12
CA VAL A 329 14.34 -4.11 19.19
C VAL A 329 13.77 -4.00 20.61
N PHE A 330 14.56 -4.30 21.64
CA PHE A 330 14.14 -4.23 23.04
C PHE A 330 14.59 -2.95 23.78
N SER A 331 15.21 -2.00 23.07
CA SER A 331 15.78 -0.79 23.68
C SER A 331 14.76 0.33 23.93
N TYR A 332 13.58 0.25 23.32
CA TYR A 332 12.50 1.25 23.43
C TYR A 332 11.26 0.62 24.05
N ASN A 333 10.56 1.31 24.96
CA ASN A 333 9.29 0.80 25.51
C ASN A 333 8.09 1.14 24.60
N LYS A 334 8.06 2.35 24.04
CA LYS A 334 6.93 2.91 23.27
C LYS A 334 7.21 3.08 21.78
N CYS A 335 8.22 2.38 21.27
CA CYS A 335 8.58 2.42 19.85
C CYS A 335 8.83 0.99 19.34
N SER A 336 8.36 0.70 18.14
CA SER A 336 8.59 -0.57 17.46
C SER A 336 9.73 -0.39 16.46
N VAL A 337 10.88 -0.99 16.75
CA VAL A 337 12.02 -0.96 15.82
C VAL A 337 11.76 -1.92 14.68
N ILE A 338 11.74 -1.42 13.44
CA ILE A 338 11.41 -2.20 12.25
C ILE A 338 12.60 -2.44 11.31
N GLY A 339 13.67 -1.66 11.42
CA GLY A 339 14.81 -1.79 10.52
C GLY A 339 15.96 -0.83 10.78
N LEU A 340 16.90 -0.79 9.83
CA LEU A 340 18.07 0.09 9.84
C LEU A 340 18.21 0.77 8.47
N MET A 341 18.58 2.05 8.45
CA MET A 341 19.13 2.71 7.27
C MET A 341 20.65 2.78 7.45
N LEU A 342 21.36 2.17 6.52
CA LEU A 342 22.82 2.11 6.53
C LEU A 342 23.42 3.44 6.08
N SER A 343 24.71 3.64 6.34
CA SER A 343 25.46 4.85 5.97
C SER A 343 25.44 5.21 4.47
N ASP A 344 25.22 4.23 3.59
CA ASP A 344 25.08 4.42 2.14
C ASP A 344 23.65 4.86 1.73
N GLY A 345 22.74 4.95 2.70
CA GLY A 345 21.33 5.26 2.50
C GLY A 345 20.46 4.06 2.12
N THR A 346 21.01 2.83 2.13
CA THR A 346 20.25 1.59 1.92
C THR A 346 19.38 1.28 3.12
N VAL A 347 18.09 1.03 2.88
CA VAL A 347 17.14 0.62 3.93
C VAL A 347 17.10 -0.90 4.01
N LYS A 348 17.22 -1.43 5.23
CA LYS A 348 16.99 -2.84 5.55
C LYS A 348 15.88 -2.95 6.58
N ILE A 349 14.73 -3.45 6.16
CA ILE A 349 13.64 -3.83 7.05
C ILE A 349 13.94 -5.22 7.62
N PHE A 350 13.68 -5.40 8.91
CA PHE A 350 13.92 -6.63 9.67
C PHE A 350 15.21 -7.38 9.28
N PRO A 351 16.40 -6.74 9.41
CA PRO A 351 17.66 -7.41 9.13
C PRO A 351 17.91 -8.56 10.11
N ARG A 352 18.91 -9.40 9.83
CA ARG A 352 19.31 -10.48 10.75
C ARG A 352 19.53 -9.93 12.16
N LEU A 353 19.01 -10.64 13.17
CA LEU A 353 19.04 -10.19 14.56
C LEU A 353 20.44 -9.88 15.10
N ASN A 354 21.47 -10.55 14.59
CA ASN A 354 22.88 -10.33 14.95
C ASN A 354 23.58 -9.21 14.16
N THR A 355 22.87 -8.51 13.28
CA THR A 355 23.41 -7.37 12.52
C THR A 355 23.85 -6.28 13.49
N LYS A 356 25.09 -5.81 13.37
CA LYS A 356 25.63 -4.75 14.23
C LYS A 356 25.25 -3.37 13.70
N ILE A 357 24.96 -2.46 14.61
CA ILE A 357 24.64 -1.05 14.31
C ILE A 357 25.94 -0.23 14.31
N ASN A 358 26.23 0.46 13.22
CA ASN A 358 27.40 1.31 13.09
C ASN A 358 27.10 2.76 13.52
N VAL A 359 28.14 3.58 13.62
CA VAL A 359 28.06 4.99 14.08
C VAL A 359 27.12 5.81 13.19
N ASP A 360 27.19 5.61 11.88
CA ASP A 360 26.44 6.38 10.88
C ASP A 360 25.12 5.72 10.49
N ASP A 361 24.77 4.57 11.08
CA ASP A 361 23.49 3.92 10.82
C ASP A 361 22.36 4.65 11.56
N GLN A 362 21.18 4.69 10.95
CA GLN A 362 19.95 5.19 11.56
C GLN A 362 19.00 4.03 11.84
N ILE A 363 18.38 4.04 13.01
CA ILE A 363 17.36 3.07 13.39
C ILE A 363 16.03 3.54 12.82
N ILE A 364 15.30 2.61 12.20
CA ILE A 364 13.96 2.84 11.67
C ILE A 364 12.96 2.34 12.71
N VAL A 365 12.12 3.25 13.21
CA VAL A 365 11.15 2.97 14.26
C VAL A 365 9.76 3.43 13.86
N ILE A 366 8.74 2.71 14.30
CA ILE A 366 7.35 3.18 14.36
C ILE A 366 7.15 3.84 15.72
N ALA A 367 6.72 5.10 15.74
CA ALA A 367 6.49 5.86 16.97
C ALA A 367 5.38 6.91 16.77
N GLU A 368 4.70 7.28 17.86
CA GLU A 368 3.68 8.34 17.88
C GLU A 368 4.24 9.69 17.42
N ASP A 369 5.49 10.00 17.78
CA ASP A 369 6.15 11.28 17.48
C ASP A 369 7.68 11.14 17.61
N ASP A 370 8.43 12.08 17.05
CA ASP A 370 9.90 12.06 17.09
C ASP A 370 10.45 12.26 18.52
N ASP A 371 9.83 13.16 19.29
CA ASP A 371 10.13 13.44 20.69
C ASP A 371 9.82 12.26 21.63
N LYS A 372 9.02 11.28 21.17
CA LYS A 372 8.67 10.07 21.96
C LYS A 372 9.68 8.94 21.80
N ILE A 373 10.65 9.06 20.89
CA ILE A 373 11.66 8.04 20.64
C ILE A 373 12.71 8.06 21.76
N ILE A 374 12.37 7.48 22.90
CA ILE A 374 13.18 7.52 24.13
C ILE A 374 13.60 6.10 24.51
N LEU A 375 14.91 5.92 24.77
CA LEU A 375 15.45 4.66 25.29
C LEU A 375 14.83 4.31 26.64
N SER A 376 14.51 3.04 26.84
CA SER A 376 13.89 2.59 28.09
C SER A 376 14.85 2.73 29.28
N SER A 377 14.32 3.14 30.43
CA SER A 377 15.08 3.23 31.67
C SER A 377 15.69 1.88 32.05
N ASP A 378 14.96 0.79 31.81
CA ASP A 378 15.42 -0.57 32.08
C ASP A 378 16.61 -0.96 31.19
N TYR A 379 16.59 -0.54 29.92
CA TYR A 379 17.72 -0.75 29.01
C TYR A 379 18.94 0.08 29.43
N LEU A 380 18.75 1.35 29.78
CA LEU A 380 19.83 2.21 30.29
C LEU A 380 20.44 1.67 31.59
N LEU A 381 19.62 1.12 32.49
CA LEU A 381 20.09 0.45 33.71
C LEU A 381 20.91 -0.81 33.39
N ARG A 382 20.48 -1.63 32.42
CA ARG A 382 21.24 -2.82 31.96
C ARG A 382 22.61 -2.41 31.40
N ILE A 383 22.68 -1.39 30.56
CA ILE A 383 23.97 -0.90 30.02
C ILE A 383 24.87 -0.36 31.15
N ASN A 384 24.32 0.45 32.04
CA ASN A 384 25.09 1.07 33.11
C ASN A 384 25.66 0.01 34.08
N ASN A 385 24.93 -1.09 34.30
CA ASN A 385 25.40 -2.23 35.11
C ASN A 385 26.45 -3.10 34.40
N GLU A 386 26.38 -3.25 33.06
CA GLU A 386 27.44 -3.92 32.28
C GLU A 386 28.78 -3.15 32.33
N TYR A 387 28.74 -1.82 32.33
CA TYR A 387 29.94 -0.97 32.35
C TYR A 387 30.57 -0.79 33.74
N SER A 388 29.83 -1.03 34.83
CA SER A 388 30.29 -0.72 36.20
C SER A 388 30.91 -1.91 36.96
N GLY A 389 31.07 -3.07 36.33
CA GLY A 389 31.98 -4.13 36.81
C GLY A 389 31.67 -4.75 38.18
N SER A 390 30.51 -4.52 38.79
CA SER A 390 30.16 -5.04 40.11
C SER A 390 29.07 -6.13 40.08
N THR A 391 29.54 -7.37 40.16
CA THR A 391 28.93 -8.58 40.78
C THR A 391 27.52 -9.09 40.41
N SER A 392 27.54 -10.26 39.77
CA SER A 392 26.87 -11.53 40.12
C SER A 392 25.33 -11.65 40.20
N SER A 393 24.85 -12.47 39.25
CA SER A 393 23.80 -13.49 39.35
C SER A 393 22.35 -13.11 39.02
N SER A 394 21.76 -13.94 38.16
CA SER A 394 20.37 -13.99 37.69
C SER A 394 19.94 -12.86 36.75
N LEU A 395 19.99 -13.14 35.45
CA LEU A 395 18.88 -12.95 34.49
C LEU A 395 19.44 -13.11 33.08
N ILE A 396 19.01 -14.20 32.43
CA ILE A 396 19.14 -14.51 31.00
C ILE A 396 20.59 -14.71 30.52
N ASN A 397 21.00 -15.98 30.45
CA ASN A 397 22.16 -16.42 29.67
C ASN A 397 22.03 -15.90 28.22
N HIS A 398 22.70 -14.80 27.91
CA HIS A 398 22.84 -14.25 26.56
C HIS A 398 23.69 -15.12 25.61
N ASN A 399 24.07 -16.35 26.02
CA ASN A 399 24.90 -17.28 25.25
C ASN A 399 24.24 -18.63 24.91
N THR A 400 22.91 -18.78 25.04
CA THR A 400 22.20 -20.02 24.64
C THR A 400 21.00 -19.81 23.73
N VAL A 401 21.02 -18.75 22.92
CA VAL A 401 20.28 -18.73 21.65
C VAL A 401 21.30 -18.84 20.51
N LEU A 402 22.15 -19.89 20.59
CA LEU A 402 22.66 -20.51 19.39
C LEU A 402 21.45 -21.13 18.70
N LEU A 403 20.82 -20.34 17.83
CA LEU A 403 19.80 -20.79 16.90
C LEU A 403 20.41 -21.99 16.15
N SER A 404 20.04 -23.19 16.58
CA SER A 404 20.16 -24.40 15.79
C SER A 404 19.49 -24.11 14.46
N ASN A 405 20.32 -24.02 13.40
CA ASN A 405 20.03 -23.81 11.99
C ASN A 405 18.71 -23.07 11.62
N PRO A 406 18.78 -21.92 10.92
CA PRO A 406 17.60 -21.21 10.43
C PRO A 406 16.72 -22.13 9.57
N MET A 407 15.47 -22.38 10.00
CA MET A 407 14.42 -22.75 9.05
C MET A 407 13.99 -21.47 8.31
N THR A 408 14.87 -20.91 7.49
CA THR A 408 14.43 -20.09 6.36
C THR A 408 13.81 -21.03 5.34
N ARG A 409 12.55 -21.41 5.55
CA ARG A 409 11.76 -22.01 4.48
C ARG A 409 11.44 -20.87 3.52
N LYS A 410 12.05 -20.88 2.34
CA LYS A 410 11.51 -20.15 1.19
C LYS A 410 10.07 -20.68 1.03
N ALA A 411 9.06 -19.84 1.26
CA ALA A 411 7.69 -20.21 0.93
C ALA A 411 7.70 -20.62 -0.54
N THR A 412 7.45 -21.90 -0.81
CA THR A 412 7.29 -22.34 -2.19
C THR A 412 6.03 -21.65 -2.70
N LYS A 413 6.18 -20.84 -3.76
CA LYS A 413 5.02 -20.23 -4.43
C LYS A 413 3.97 -21.32 -4.67
N ARG A 414 2.70 -21.00 -4.47
CA ARG A 414 1.58 -21.94 -4.62
C ARG A 414 0.90 -21.70 -5.97
N ILE A 415 0.33 -22.76 -6.55
CA ILE A 415 -0.58 -22.63 -7.70
C ILE A 415 -1.89 -22.04 -7.19
N GLU A 416 -2.26 -20.90 -7.76
CA GLU A 416 -3.43 -20.11 -7.36
C GLU A 416 -4.36 -19.89 -8.56
N ARG A 417 -5.67 -19.80 -8.29
CA ARG A 417 -6.67 -19.40 -9.27
C ARG A 417 -7.29 -18.07 -8.85
N ASN A 418 -6.96 -17.02 -9.56
CA ASN A 418 -7.33 -15.64 -9.25
C ASN A 418 -8.41 -15.16 -10.22
N LEU A 419 -9.37 -14.38 -9.73
CA LEU A 419 -10.40 -13.73 -10.55
C LEU A 419 -10.30 -12.21 -10.41
N LEU A 420 -10.20 -11.52 -11.54
CA LEU A 420 -10.26 -10.08 -11.66
C LEU A 420 -11.59 -9.69 -12.30
N LEU A 421 -12.41 -8.95 -11.56
CA LEU A 421 -13.70 -8.44 -11.99
C LEU A 421 -13.53 -6.97 -12.35
N GLY A 422 -13.74 -6.64 -13.63
CA GLY A 422 -13.57 -5.27 -14.13
C GLY A 422 -12.16 -5.01 -14.63
N TRP A 423 -12.00 -3.86 -15.28
CA TRP A 423 -10.72 -3.47 -15.89
C TRP A 423 -10.51 -1.96 -15.86
N ASN A 424 -9.31 -1.55 -15.47
CA ASN A 424 -8.81 -0.18 -15.54
C ASN A 424 -7.27 -0.18 -15.71
N ASN A 425 -6.64 0.99 -15.68
CA ASN A 425 -5.19 1.16 -15.89
C ASN A 425 -4.31 0.38 -14.89
N LYS A 426 -4.83 0.00 -13.72
CA LYS A 426 -4.11 -0.79 -12.70
C LYS A 426 -4.17 -2.29 -12.97
N ALA A 427 -5.15 -2.78 -13.72
CA ALA A 427 -5.34 -4.21 -13.98
C ALA A 427 -4.09 -4.91 -14.58
N PRO A 428 -3.40 -4.34 -15.60
CA PRO A 428 -2.15 -4.91 -16.09
C PRO A 428 -1.04 -4.94 -15.04
N LEU A 429 -0.97 -3.93 -14.17
CA LEU A 429 0.04 -3.84 -13.11
C LEU A 429 -0.22 -4.86 -12.02
N ILE A 430 -1.49 -5.05 -11.63
CA ILE A 430 -1.90 -6.08 -10.66
C ILE A 430 -1.56 -7.47 -11.21
N ALA A 431 -1.83 -7.73 -12.49
CA ALA A 431 -1.49 -8.99 -13.12
C ALA A 431 0.04 -9.25 -13.08
N LYS A 432 0.85 -8.26 -13.44
CA LYS A 432 2.33 -8.37 -13.38
C LYS A 432 2.82 -8.61 -11.96
N GLU A 433 2.26 -7.89 -10.99
CA GLU A 433 2.62 -8.02 -9.60
C GLU A 433 2.26 -9.41 -9.06
N LEU A 434 1.05 -9.93 -9.34
CA LEU A 434 0.63 -11.28 -8.96
C LEU A 434 1.55 -12.37 -9.53
N ASP A 435 2.06 -12.20 -10.76
CA ASP A 435 3.01 -13.15 -11.38
C ASP A 435 4.26 -13.36 -10.52
N THR A 436 4.65 -12.36 -9.73
CA THR A 436 5.78 -12.46 -8.81
C THR A 436 5.49 -13.33 -7.57
N TYR A 437 4.22 -13.46 -7.14
CA TYR A 437 3.85 -14.23 -5.94
C TYR A 437 3.42 -15.67 -6.22
N VAL A 438 2.96 -15.95 -7.45
CA VAL A 438 2.33 -17.23 -7.80
C VAL A 438 3.30 -18.24 -8.42
N ALA A 439 3.00 -19.54 -8.30
CA ALA A 439 3.79 -20.58 -8.95
C ALA A 439 3.42 -20.76 -10.42
N ARG A 440 4.35 -21.34 -11.17
CA ARG A 440 4.12 -21.78 -12.55
C ARG A 440 2.82 -22.59 -12.66
N SER A 441 2.02 -22.27 -13.68
CA SER A 441 0.68 -22.85 -13.94
C SER A 441 -0.46 -22.32 -13.07
N SER A 442 -0.26 -21.21 -12.37
CA SER A 442 -1.38 -20.45 -11.80
C SER A 442 -2.28 -19.85 -12.89
N GLU A 443 -3.51 -19.51 -12.54
CA GLU A 443 -4.53 -19.01 -13.48
C GLU A 443 -5.05 -17.65 -13.03
N LEU A 444 -5.10 -16.69 -13.95
CA LEU A 444 -5.73 -15.38 -13.76
C LEU A 444 -6.92 -15.27 -14.72
N HIS A 445 -8.12 -15.27 -14.16
CA HIS A 445 -9.36 -15.10 -14.89
C HIS A 445 -9.76 -13.63 -14.86
N ILE A 446 -10.13 -13.03 -15.99
CA ILE A 446 -10.51 -11.62 -16.09
C ILE A 446 -11.92 -11.55 -16.68
N LEU A 447 -12.83 -10.86 -16.02
CA LEU A 447 -14.16 -10.54 -16.55
C LEU A 447 -14.17 -9.10 -17.08
N THR A 448 -14.40 -8.94 -18.38
CA THR A 448 -14.55 -7.63 -19.03
C THR A 448 -15.62 -7.70 -20.12
N ASN A 449 -16.28 -6.59 -20.40
CA ASN A 449 -17.25 -6.44 -21.49
C ASN A 449 -16.63 -5.82 -22.76
N SER A 450 -15.34 -5.47 -22.74
CA SER A 450 -14.68 -4.72 -23.81
C SER A 450 -13.81 -5.61 -24.72
N ASP A 451 -14.10 -5.56 -26.02
CA ASP A 451 -13.34 -6.28 -27.04
C ASP A 451 -11.92 -5.73 -27.21
N THR A 452 -11.72 -4.41 -27.07
CA THR A 452 -10.40 -3.77 -27.19
C THR A 452 -9.48 -4.19 -26.06
N ILE A 453 -10.01 -4.26 -24.83
CA ILE A 453 -9.29 -4.76 -23.66
C ILE A 453 -8.94 -6.24 -23.85
N THR A 454 -9.88 -7.04 -24.33
CA THR A 454 -9.66 -8.47 -24.63
C THR A 454 -8.53 -8.66 -25.64
N GLN A 455 -8.47 -7.82 -26.68
CA GLN A 455 -7.38 -7.85 -27.66
C GLN A 455 -6.04 -7.46 -27.02
N PHE A 456 -5.99 -6.38 -26.24
CA PHE A 456 -4.79 -5.94 -25.53
C PHE A 456 -4.22 -7.04 -24.61
N ILE A 457 -5.10 -7.72 -23.85
CA ILE A 457 -4.70 -8.81 -22.96
C ILE A 457 -4.02 -9.94 -23.76
N ASN A 458 -4.64 -10.37 -24.85
CA ASN A 458 -4.16 -11.49 -25.65
C ASN A 458 -2.88 -11.18 -26.43
N GLU A 459 -2.70 -9.94 -26.90
CA GLU A 459 -1.54 -9.55 -27.72
C GLU A 459 -0.34 -9.09 -26.89
N GLN A 460 -0.57 -8.42 -25.76
CA GLN A 460 0.51 -7.81 -24.97
C GLN A 460 0.67 -8.50 -23.61
N LEU A 461 -0.36 -8.44 -22.74
CA LEU A 461 -0.20 -8.83 -21.34
C LEU A 461 0.18 -10.32 -21.18
N VAL A 462 -0.41 -11.21 -21.97
CA VAL A 462 -0.09 -12.66 -21.93
C VAL A 462 1.39 -12.94 -22.19
N ASN A 463 2.05 -12.14 -23.04
CA ASN A 463 3.46 -12.32 -23.38
C ASN A 463 4.41 -11.77 -22.32
N GLU A 464 3.92 -10.94 -21.39
CA GLU A 464 4.71 -10.34 -20.31
C GLU A 464 4.71 -11.17 -19.02
N LEU A 465 3.77 -12.12 -18.87
CA LEU A 465 3.65 -12.96 -17.67
C LEU A 465 4.39 -14.28 -17.85
N THR A 466 5.02 -14.78 -16.78
CA THR A 466 5.91 -15.94 -16.83
C THR A 466 5.39 -17.14 -16.03
N GLU A 467 4.68 -16.91 -14.94
CA GLU A 467 4.25 -17.94 -13.99
C GLU A 467 2.76 -18.29 -14.15
N GLN A 468 1.91 -17.33 -14.50
CA GLN A 468 0.45 -17.54 -14.62
C GLN A 468 -0.10 -17.47 -16.05
N LYS A 469 -1.23 -18.14 -16.28
CA LYS A 469 -2.01 -18.13 -17.53
C LYS A 469 -3.22 -17.23 -17.39
N ILE A 470 -3.52 -16.46 -18.44
CA ILE A 470 -4.68 -15.56 -18.44
C ILE A 470 -5.86 -16.21 -19.19
N PHE A 471 -7.06 -16.09 -18.61
CA PHE A 471 -8.32 -16.47 -19.24
C PHE A 471 -9.29 -15.28 -19.21
N VAL A 472 -9.73 -14.82 -20.38
CA VAL A 472 -10.67 -13.70 -20.48
C VAL A 472 -12.09 -14.22 -20.66
N HIS A 473 -13.01 -13.68 -19.86
CA HIS A 473 -14.44 -13.96 -19.90
C HIS A 473 -15.18 -12.69 -20.31
N SER A 474 -16.10 -12.81 -21.27
CA SER A 474 -16.96 -11.71 -21.68
C SER A 474 -18.19 -11.63 -20.76
N GLY A 475 -18.42 -10.48 -20.13
CA GLY A 475 -19.60 -10.25 -19.29
C GLY A 475 -19.54 -8.92 -18.51
N SER A 476 -20.64 -8.59 -17.82
CA SER A 476 -20.78 -7.33 -17.08
C SER A 476 -20.79 -7.53 -15.56
N LEU A 477 -20.20 -6.57 -14.82
CA LEU A 477 -20.23 -6.51 -13.35
C LEU A 477 -21.65 -6.35 -12.79
N THR A 478 -22.53 -5.69 -13.54
CA THR A 478 -23.91 -5.39 -13.15
C THR A 478 -24.91 -6.47 -13.57
N ASN A 479 -24.44 -7.56 -14.20
CA ASN A 479 -25.27 -8.69 -14.58
C ASN A 479 -24.96 -9.93 -13.73
N LYS A 480 -25.89 -10.29 -12.85
CA LYS A 480 -25.76 -11.45 -11.98
C LYS A 480 -25.56 -12.78 -12.72
N SER A 481 -26.21 -12.95 -13.88
CA SER A 481 -26.13 -14.20 -14.66
C SER A 481 -24.71 -14.47 -15.16
N ASP A 482 -23.96 -13.42 -15.46
CA ASP A 482 -22.57 -13.55 -15.91
C ASP A 482 -21.65 -13.96 -14.75
N LEU A 483 -21.88 -13.41 -13.55
CA LEU A 483 -21.16 -13.81 -12.33
C LEU A 483 -21.44 -15.27 -11.93
N GLU A 484 -22.68 -15.75 -12.08
CA GLU A 484 -23.05 -17.14 -11.78
C GLU A 484 -22.35 -18.15 -12.70
N LYS A 485 -21.98 -17.77 -13.93
CA LYS A 485 -21.24 -18.64 -14.87
C LYS A 485 -19.78 -18.90 -14.47
N LEU A 486 -19.16 -18.01 -13.70
CA LEU A 486 -17.73 -18.03 -13.41
C LEU A 486 -17.29 -19.12 -12.41
N ASN A 487 -18.23 -19.82 -11.76
CA ASN A 487 -17.96 -20.79 -10.69
C ASN A 487 -17.04 -20.23 -9.58
N LEU A 488 -17.55 -19.22 -8.86
CA LEU A 488 -16.78 -18.42 -7.89
C LEU A 488 -16.02 -19.23 -6.82
N PHE A 489 -16.57 -20.36 -6.37
CA PHE A 489 -15.95 -21.20 -5.33
C PHE A 489 -14.69 -21.96 -5.79
N SER A 490 -14.35 -21.87 -7.08
CA SER A 490 -13.16 -22.48 -7.65
C SER A 490 -11.92 -21.57 -7.67
N TYR A 491 -12.08 -20.30 -7.28
CA TYR A 491 -10.99 -19.34 -7.15
C TYR A 491 -10.51 -19.25 -5.69
N ASP A 492 -9.25 -18.90 -5.50
CA ASP A 492 -8.67 -18.60 -4.19
C ASP A 492 -8.93 -17.13 -3.82
N TYR A 493 -8.78 -16.21 -4.78
CA TYR A 493 -8.90 -14.76 -4.57
C TYR A 493 -9.71 -14.08 -5.68
N VAL A 494 -10.55 -13.13 -5.30
CA VAL A 494 -11.37 -12.30 -6.19
C VAL A 494 -11.01 -10.83 -5.94
N MET A 495 -10.69 -10.12 -7.02
CA MET A 495 -10.37 -8.70 -7.02
C MET A 495 -11.40 -7.96 -7.84
N LEU A 496 -12.00 -6.92 -7.28
CA LEU A 496 -12.99 -6.09 -7.96
C LEU A 496 -12.40 -4.71 -8.21
N LEU A 497 -12.33 -4.33 -9.49
CA LEU A 497 -11.89 -3.02 -9.95
C LEU A 497 -13.06 -2.26 -10.55
N ALA A 498 -13.06 -0.95 -10.36
CA ALA A 498 -13.95 -0.07 -11.12
C ALA A 498 -13.56 -0.05 -12.60
N ASN A 499 -14.55 0.01 -13.50
CA ASN A 499 -14.35 0.01 -14.94
C ASN A 499 -13.75 1.33 -15.47
N GLU A 500 -12.89 1.20 -16.47
CA GLU A 500 -12.15 2.29 -17.13
C GLU A 500 -13.06 3.34 -17.79
N GLU A 501 -14.21 2.93 -18.34
CA GLU A 501 -15.12 3.84 -19.07
C GLU A 501 -15.72 4.92 -18.14
N SER A 502 -16.06 4.56 -16.91
CA SER A 502 -16.55 5.49 -15.88
C SER A 502 -15.43 6.37 -15.33
N GLU A 503 -14.20 5.84 -15.25
CA GLU A 503 -13.01 6.58 -14.79
C GLU A 503 -12.59 7.67 -15.81
N GLN A 504 -12.58 7.35 -17.11
CA GLN A 504 -12.21 8.29 -18.17
C GLN A 504 -13.21 9.45 -18.34
N GLN A 505 -14.47 9.26 -17.95
CA GLN A 505 -15.51 10.30 -17.98
C GLN A 505 -15.62 11.10 -16.68
N ASN A 506 -14.73 10.85 -15.68
CA ASN A 506 -14.80 11.41 -14.33
C ASN A 506 -16.13 11.14 -13.60
N LEU A 507 -16.81 10.04 -13.92
CA LEU A 507 -18.05 9.60 -13.28
C LEU A 507 -17.71 8.66 -12.11
N ILE A 508 -16.96 9.19 -11.15
CA ILE A 508 -16.46 8.46 -9.98
C ILE A 508 -17.61 7.80 -9.20
N GLU A 509 -18.75 8.47 -9.08
CA GLU A 509 -19.95 7.94 -8.42
C GLU A 509 -20.55 6.72 -9.15
N GLU A 510 -20.51 6.71 -10.48
CA GLU A 510 -21.02 5.58 -11.26
C GLU A 510 -20.10 4.36 -11.16
N ALA A 511 -18.78 4.59 -11.18
CA ALA A 511 -17.77 3.55 -10.97
C ALA A 511 -17.97 2.82 -9.63
N ASP A 512 -18.14 3.56 -8.54
CA ASP A 512 -18.39 2.98 -7.22
C ASP A 512 -19.75 2.28 -7.16
N ALA A 513 -20.78 2.81 -7.84
CA ALA A 513 -22.10 2.19 -7.90
C ALA A 513 -22.08 0.80 -8.58
N GLU A 514 -21.33 0.66 -9.68
CA GLU A 514 -21.14 -0.65 -10.34
C GLU A 514 -20.45 -1.65 -9.41
N CYS A 515 -19.42 -1.22 -8.69
CA CYS A 515 -18.71 -2.05 -7.72
C CYS A 515 -19.64 -2.51 -6.59
N LEU A 516 -20.45 -1.60 -6.03
CA LEU A 516 -21.43 -1.90 -5.00
C LEU A 516 -22.47 -2.92 -5.48
N ILE A 517 -23.00 -2.76 -6.70
CA ILE A 517 -23.95 -3.71 -7.30
C ILE A 517 -23.29 -5.09 -7.44
N CYS A 518 -22.06 -5.15 -7.92
CA CYS A 518 -21.30 -6.40 -8.04
C CYS A 518 -21.13 -7.09 -6.68
N LEU A 519 -20.70 -6.35 -5.65
CA LEU A 519 -20.55 -6.88 -4.28
C LEU A 519 -21.86 -7.41 -3.69
N LEU A 520 -22.99 -6.77 -3.99
CA LEU A 520 -24.32 -7.25 -3.59
C LEU A 520 -24.68 -8.57 -4.29
N TYR A 521 -24.36 -8.72 -5.57
CA TYR A 521 -24.56 -9.99 -6.28
C TYR A 521 -23.64 -11.09 -5.79
N LEU A 522 -22.36 -10.81 -5.57
CA LEU A 522 -21.41 -11.76 -4.98
C LEU A 522 -21.91 -12.24 -3.62
N LYS A 523 -22.37 -11.30 -2.77
CA LYS A 523 -22.98 -11.64 -1.48
C LYS A 523 -24.19 -12.55 -1.65
N ASN A 524 -25.10 -12.24 -2.59
CA ASN A 524 -26.27 -13.08 -2.83
C ASN A 524 -25.91 -14.50 -3.31
N ILE A 525 -24.83 -14.66 -4.08
CA ILE A 525 -24.35 -15.97 -4.53
C ILE A 525 -23.76 -16.74 -3.34
N VAL A 526 -22.98 -16.09 -2.48
CA VAL A 526 -22.40 -16.70 -1.27
C VAL A 526 -23.49 -17.12 -0.29
N ASP A 527 -24.49 -16.27 -0.02
CA ASP A 527 -25.59 -16.57 0.90
C ASP A 527 -26.43 -17.79 0.46
N LYS A 528 -26.47 -18.09 -0.84
CA LYS A 528 -27.15 -19.29 -1.38
C LYS A 528 -26.34 -20.58 -1.25
N SER A 529 -25.05 -20.50 -0.96
CA SER A 529 -24.09 -21.61 -1.06
C SER A 529 -23.82 -22.37 0.26
N ASN A 530 -24.82 -22.53 1.12
CA ASN A 530 -24.66 -23.10 2.48
C ASN A 530 -23.63 -22.36 3.38
N ASN A 531 -23.35 -21.08 3.10
CA ASN A 531 -22.50 -20.19 3.92
C ASN A 531 -21.01 -20.56 4.09
N GLU A 532 -20.44 -21.45 3.27
CA GLU A 532 -18.98 -21.69 3.28
C GLU A 532 -18.28 -20.83 2.22
N LYS A 533 -17.97 -19.59 2.57
CA LYS A 533 -17.11 -18.72 1.75
C LYS A 533 -15.67 -19.28 1.77
N THR A 534 -15.14 -19.66 0.60
CA THR A 534 -13.81 -20.28 0.46
C THR A 534 -12.74 -19.37 -0.15
N PHE A 535 -13.10 -18.17 -0.58
CA PHE A 535 -12.23 -17.24 -1.33
C PHE A 535 -12.23 -15.85 -0.68
N SER A 536 -11.14 -15.09 -0.85
CA SER A 536 -11.05 -13.69 -0.39
C SER A 536 -11.57 -12.73 -1.46
N ILE A 537 -12.14 -11.59 -1.07
CA ILE A 537 -12.61 -10.52 -1.96
C ILE A 537 -11.96 -9.21 -1.55
N VAL A 538 -11.24 -8.57 -2.48
CA VAL A 538 -10.72 -7.21 -2.33
C VAL A 538 -11.37 -6.31 -3.37
N ALA A 539 -11.90 -5.18 -2.93
CA ALA A 539 -12.54 -4.22 -3.82
C ALA A 539 -11.82 -2.88 -3.80
N GLU A 540 -11.50 -2.36 -4.99
CA GLU A 540 -11.11 -0.96 -5.17
C GLU A 540 -12.36 -0.08 -5.13
N MET A 541 -12.28 1.05 -4.42
CA MET A 541 -13.29 2.10 -4.41
C MET A 541 -12.62 3.47 -4.50
N TYR A 542 -13.37 4.49 -4.95
CA TYR A 542 -12.87 5.85 -5.01
C TYR A 542 -13.30 6.70 -3.81
N ASP A 543 -14.52 6.51 -3.32
CA ASP A 543 -15.06 7.23 -2.17
C ASP A 543 -15.17 6.33 -0.93
N ILE A 544 -14.61 6.81 0.18
CA ILE A 544 -14.68 6.17 1.49
C ILE A 544 -16.12 6.07 2.02
N HIS A 545 -17.01 7.01 1.67
CA HIS A 545 -18.42 6.97 2.06
C HIS A 545 -19.13 5.77 1.42
N ASN A 546 -18.75 5.38 0.21
CA ASN A 546 -19.31 4.20 -0.46
C ASN A 546 -18.80 2.90 0.18
N CYS A 547 -17.58 2.88 0.72
CA CYS A 547 -17.08 1.75 1.51
C CYS A 547 -17.97 1.49 2.74
N GLN A 548 -18.48 2.53 3.40
CA GLN A 548 -19.36 2.38 4.56
C GLN A 548 -20.69 1.70 4.20
N LEU A 549 -21.24 1.99 3.01
CA LEU A 549 -22.41 1.28 2.48
C LEU A 549 -22.08 -0.19 2.17
N ALA A 550 -20.84 -0.46 1.76
CA ALA A 550 -20.32 -1.79 1.46
C ALA A 550 -19.96 -2.61 2.71
N ASN A 551 -19.93 -2.05 3.92
CA ASN A 551 -19.60 -2.77 5.17
C ASN A 551 -20.55 -3.95 5.48
N ARG A 552 -21.73 -4.01 4.84
CA ARG A 552 -22.66 -5.15 4.92
C ARG A 552 -22.51 -6.13 3.75
N THR A 553 -21.51 -5.99 2.90
CA THR A 553 -21.25 -6.89 1.77
C THR A 553 -20.40 -8.09 2.20
N CYS A 554 -19.88 -8.84 1.23
CA CYS A 554 -19.00 -9.98 1.47
C CYS A 554 -17.52 -9.65 1.24
N ALA A 555 -17.13 -8.40 0.97
CA ALA A 555 -15.73 -8.03 0.79
C ALA A 555 -14.92 -8.17 2.08
N ASP A 556 -13.68 -8.64 1.98
CA ASP A 556 -12.76 -8.80 3.11
C ASP A 556 -11.84 -7.60 3.29
N ASP A 557 -11.61 -6.84 2.21
CA ASP A 557 -10.80 -5.62 2.23
C ASP A 557 -11.28 -4.60 1.19
N PHE A 558 -11.15 -3.31 1.53
CA PHE A 558 -11.48 -2.18 0.65
C PHE A 558 -10.28 -1.28 0.49
N ILE A 559 -9.95 -0.96 -0.76
CA ILE A 559 -8.82 -0.09 -1.10
C ILE A 559 -9.37 1.20 -1.67
N VAL A 560 -9.24 2.30 -0.92
CA VAL A 560 -9.64 3.64 -1.35
C VAL A 560 -8.44 4.32 -2.01
N SER A 561 -8.31 4.14 -3.32
CA SER A 561 -7.09 4.50 -4.06
C SER A 561 -6.69 5.99 -3.93
N PRO A 562 -7.60 6.97 -4.13
CA PRO A 562 -7.21 8.38 -4.01
C PRO A 562 -6.73 8.78 -2.62
N ASN A 563 -7.33 8.20 -1.57
CA ASN A 563 -7.00 8.50 -0.18
C ASN A 563 -5.60 7.97 0.19
N LEU A 564 -5.29 6.73 -0.19
CA LEU A 564 -3.97 6.12 0.03
C LEU A 564 -2.85 6.93 -0.63
N ILE A 565 -3.06 7.38 -1.86
CA ILE A 565 -2.06 8.17 -2.59
C ILE A 565 -1.87 9.54 -1.94
N SER A 566 -2.94 10.17 -1.46
CA SER A 566 -2.87 11.45 -0.77
C SER A 566 -2.08 11.34 0.54
N LYS A 567 -2.34 10.31 1.33
CA LYS A 567 -1.56 9.98 2.54
C LYS A 567 -0.09 9.73 2.21
N TYR A 568 0.18 8.92 1.20
CA TYR A 568 1.55 8.59 0.77
C TYR A 568 2.33 9.83 0.30
N ILE A 569 1.77 10.66 -0.58
CA ILE A 569 2.42 11.89 -1.07
C ILE A 569 2.69 12.86 0.10
N SER A 570 1.75 12.96 1.05
CA SER A 570 1.91 13.80 2.24
C SER A 570 3.06 13.33 3.11
N GLN A 571 3.17 12.03 3.38
CA GLN A 571 4.30 11.40 4.09
C GLN A 571 5.65 11.68 3.40
N LEU A 572 5.70 11.47 2.07
CA LEU A 572 6.91 11.74 1.30
C LEU A 572 7.32 13.21 1.35
N SER A 573 6.37 14.12 1.44
CA SER A 573 6.66 15.56 1.51
C SER A 573 7.31 16.00 2.82
N GLU A 574 7.10 15.26 3.90
CA GLU A 574 7.76 15.50 5.18
C GLU A 574 9.13 14.83 5.21
N ASN A 575 9.24 13.59 4.71
CA ASN A 575 10.50 12.87 4.67
C ASN A 575 10.67 11.98 3.44
N LYS A 576 11.55 12.39 2.52
CA LYS A 576 11.88 11.64 1.30
C LYS A 576 12.45 10.24 1.53
N ASN A 577 13.09 9.97 2.68
CA ASN A 577 13.68 8.66 2.97
C ASN A 577 12.63 7.60 3.25
N ILE A 578 11.41 8.00 3.66
CA ILE A 578 10.29 7.09 3.89
C ILE A 578 9.95 6.30 2.62
N LYS A 579 10.14 6.88 1.42
CA LYS A 579 9.96 6.17 0.15
C LYS A 579 10.74 4.85 0.12
N LYS A 580 11.99 4.85 0.60
CA LYS A 580 12.86 3.67 0.60
C LYS A 580 12.34 2.55 1.52
N VAL A 581 11.59 2.89 2.56
CA VAL A 581 10.94 1.91 3.45
C VAL A 581 9.77 1.26 2.75
N TYR A 582 8.87 2.06 2.17
CA TYR A 582 7.72 1.53 1.43
C TYR A 582 8.13 0.78 0.15
N ASP A 583 9.19 1.20 -0.52
CA ASP A 583 9.74 0.48 -1.66
C ASP A 583 10.18 -0.94 -1.28
N VAL A 584 10.56 -1.21 -0.02
CA VAL A 584 10.89 -2.56 0.47
C VAL A 584 9.64 -3.29 0.98
N LEU A 585 8.75 -2.62 1.71
CA LEU A 585 7.54 -3.24 2.27
C LEU A 585 6.50 -3.62 1.19
N LEU A 586 6.46 -2.89 0.08
CA LEU A 586 5.50 -3.08 -1.02
C LEU A 586 6.07 -3.92 -2.17
N THR A 587 7.25 -4.51 -2.02
CA THR A 587 7.83 -5.44 -3.01
C THR A 587 7.63 -6.88 -2.58
N ALA A 588 7.46 -7.78 -3.55
CA ALA A 588 7.44 -9.22 -3.33
C ALA A 588 8.78 -9.78 -2.81
N ASP A 589 9.89 -9.09 -3.09
CA ASP A 589 11.22 -9.48 -2.66
C ASP A 589 11.59 -8.76 -1.35
N GLY A 590 11.37 -9.43 -0.21
CA GLY A 590 11.82 -8.94 1.09
C GLY A 590 10.87 -9.26 2.24
N PRO A 591 11.02 -8.57 3.39
CA PRO A 591 10.10 -8.68 4.50
C PRO A 591 8.74 -8.05 4.17
N GLU A 592 7.69 -8.85 4.30
CA GLU A 592 6.29 -8.45 4.12
C GLU A 592 5.59 -8.35 5.47
N ILE A 593 4.46 -7.64 5.49
CA ILE A 593 3.55 -7.60 6.64
C ILE A 593 2.62 -8.81 6.56
N TYR A 594 2.52 -9.57 7.65
CA TYR A 594 1.58 -10.68 7.79
C TYR A 594 0.62 -10.49 8.97
N LEU A 595 -0.64 -10.86 8.74
CA LEU A 595 -1.66 -11.02 9.78
C LEU A 595 -1.83 -12.49 10.17
N CYS A 596 -1.29 -12.87 11.32
CA CYS A 596 -1.24 -14.26 11.78
C CYS A 596 -2.08 -14.47 13.04
N LEU A 597 -2.73 -15.63 13.21
CA LEU A 597 -3.50 -15.90 14.42
C LEU A 597 -2.61 -15.81 15.67
N ALA A 598 -3.08 -15.12 16.71
CA ALA A 598 -2.32 -14.94 17.94
C ALA A 598 -1.97 -16.29 18.60
N SER A 599 -2.84 -17.29 18.46
CA SER A 599 -2.65 -18.66 18.95
C SER A 599 -1.42 -19.38 18.39
N MET A 600 -0.84 -18.89 17.29
CA MET A 600 0.40 -19.43 16.73
C MET A 600 1.63 -19.09 17.59
N PHE A 601 1.58 -17.99 18.33
CA PHE A 601 2.73 -17.45 19.05
C PHE A 601 2.53 -17.42 20.56
N VAL A 602 1.30 -17.16 21.02
CA VAL A 602 1.03 -16.85 22.42
C VAL A 602 -0.21 -17.59 22.96
N PRO A 603 -0.24 -17.90 24.27
CA PRO A 603 -1.41 -18.51 24.91
C PRO A 603 -2.61 -17.57 24.89
N LEU A 604 -3.78 -18.11 24.53
CA LEU A 604 -5.04 -17.37 24.48
C LEU A 604 -5.65 -17.18 25.88
N GLU A 605 -6.51 -16.16 26.01
CA GLU A 605 -7.30 -15.87 27.21
C GLU A 605 -6.45 -15.68 28.50
N THR A 606 -5.17 -15.34 28.32
CA THR A 606 -4.24 -15.01 29.40
C THR A 606 -3.64 -13.62 29.17
N PRO A 607 -3.47 -12.79 30.22
CA PRO A 607 -2.76 -11.52 30.09
C PRO A 607 -1.30 -11.78 29.71
N ILE A 608 -0.87 -11.25 28.58
CA ILE A 608 0.50 -11.31 28.10
C ILE A 608 1.00 -9.92 27.77
N SER A 609 2.24 -9.61 28.17
CA SER A 609 2.87 -8.34 27.79
C SER A 609 3.23 -8.33 26.30
N TYR A 610 3.15 -7.18 25.65
CA TYR A 610 3.63 -7.07 24.28
C TYR A 610 5.15 -7.37 24.15
N TYR A 611 5.93 -7.10 25.20
CA TYR A 611 7.33 -7.56 25.29
C TYR A 611 7.47 -9.07 25.10
N GLN A 612 6.61 -9.87 25.75
CA GLN A 612 6.60 -11.33 25.59
C GLN A 612 6.12 -11.75 24.20
N VAL A 613 5.11 -11.07 23.63
CA VAL A 613 4.68 -11.30 22.23
C VAL A 613 5.85 -11.13 21.27
N LEU A 614 6.65 -10.08 21.45
CA LEU A 614 7.84 -9.80 20.65
C LEU A 614 8.91 -10.88 20.84
N GLN A 615 9.15 -11.35 22.07
CA GLN A 615 10.07 -12.46 22.32
C GLN A 615 9.62 -13.77 21.66
N GLU A 616 8.34 -14.12 21.75
CA GLU A 616 7.81 -15.36 21.17
C GLU A 616 7.85 -15.32 19.64
N THR A 617 7.45 -14.20 19.02
CA THR A 617 7.49 -14.05 17.55
C THR A 617 8.92 -14.11 16.99
N LEU A 618 9.90 -13.52 17.67
CA LEU A 618 11.31 -13.57 17.25
C LEU A 618 11.89 -14.99 17.21
N LYS A 619 11.38 -15.93 18.03
CA LYS A 619 11.78 -17.35 17.96
C LYS A 619 11.43 -18.00 16.62
N TYR A 620 10.40 -17.48 15.96
CA TYR A 620 9.96 -17.91 14.62
C TYR A 620 10.57 -17.07 13.50
N GLN A 621 11.60 -16.26 13.77
CA GLN A 621 12.18 -15.31 12.82
C GLN A 621 11.12 -14.35 12.26
N CYS A 622 10.23 -13.88 13.13
CA CYS A 622 9.20 -12.91 12.81
C CYS A 622 9.33 -11.73 13.77
N LEU A 623 9.14 -10.51 13.28
CA LEU A 623 9.14 -9.32 14.11
C LEU A 623 7.72 -8.81 14.30
N ALA A 624 7.16 -8.94 15.51
CA ALA A 624 5.88 -8.30 15.81
C ALA A 624 6.00 -6.78 15.74
N ILE A 625 5.06 -6.14 15.02
CA ILE A 625 4.94 -4.68 14.93
C ILE A 625 3.60 -4.16 15.46
N GLY A 626 2.63 -5.05 15.65
CA GLY A 626 1.31 -4.72 16.20
C GLY A 626 0.42 -5.94 16.38
N TYR A 627 -0.87 -5.70 16.57
CA TYR A 627 -1.90 -6.73 16.60
C TYR A 627 -3.26 -6.19 16.12
N ARG A 628 -4.20 -7.11 15.87
CA ARG A 628 -5.58 -6.80 15.53
C ARG A 628 -6.54 -7.54 16.46
N LEU A 629 -7.38 -6.80 17.16
CA LEU A 629 -8.45 -7.34 17.99
C LEU A 629 -9.76 -7.41 17.20
N MET A 630 -10.26 -8.63 16.97
CA MET A 630 -11.42 -8.86 16.12
C MET A 630 -12.74 -8.33 16.71
N LYS A 631 -12.78 -8.07 18.02
CA LYS A 631 -13.96 -7.44 18.65
C LYS A 631 -14.24 -6.01 18.14
N TYR A 632 -13.23 -5.34 17.58
CA TYR A 632 -13.35 -3.99 17.01
C TYR A 632 -13.34 -3.99 15.48
N LEU A 633 -13.63 -5.13 14.84
CA LEU A 633 -13.58 -5.31 13.39
C LEU A 633 -14.37 -4.25 12.60
N HIS A 634 -15.44 -3.71 13.17
CA HIS A 634 -16.33 -2.73 12.53
C HIS A 634 -16.24 -1.32 13.15
N ASP A 635 -15.27 -1.08 14.02
CA ASP A 635 -15.07 0.20 14.69
C ASP A 635 -13.94 0.99 14.00
N GLU A 636 -14.32 1.90 13.11
CA GLU A 636 -13.41 2.79 12.37
C GLU A 636 -12.62 3.70 13.33
N THR A 637 -13.22 4.14 14.43
CA THR A 637 -12.56 5.02 15.42
C THR A 637 -11.40 4.33 16.14
N ARG A 638 -11.35 3.00 16.07
CA ARG A 638 -10.28 2.15 16.58
C ARG A 638 -9.53 1.44 15.47
N PHE A 639 -9.47 2.02 14.28
CA PHE A 639 -8.77 1.48 13.11
C PHE A 639 -9.12 0.02 12.83
N PHE A 640 -10.40 -0.36 12.96
CA PHE A 640 -10.89 -1.72 12.76
C PHE A 640 -10.20 -2.77 13.65
N GLY A 641 -9.81 -2.34 14.85
CA GLY A 641 -9.14 -3.12 15.88
C GLY A 641 -7.63 -3.25 15.73
N ILE A 642 -7.02 -2.56 14.77
CA ILE A 642 -5.58 -2.58 14.54
C ILE A 642 -4.90 -1.64 15.53
N VAL A 643 -3.84 -2.15 16.17
CA VAL A 643 -2.94 -1.39 17.02
C VAL A 643 -1.52 -1.64 16.52
N LEU A 644 -0.87 -0.60 16.04
CA LEU A 644 0.55 -0.60 15.66
C LEU A 644 1.36 0.04 16.77
N ASN A 645 2.62 -0.39 16.94
CA ASN A 645 3.52 0.09 17.99
C ASN A 645 2.88 0.14 19.41
N PRO A 646 2.32 -0.98 19.89
CA PRO A 646 1.82 -1.04 21.26
C PRO A 646 2.97 -0.91 22.29
N ASP A 647 2.65 -0.38 23.46
CA ASP A 647 3.62 -0.26 24.56
C ASP A 647 4.06 -1.68 24.98
N LYS A 648 5.38 -1.92 25.03
CA LYS A 648 5.93 -3.23 25.40
C LYS A 648 5.48 -3.70 26.79
N GLN A 649 5.11 -2.78 27.68
CA GLN A 649 4.61 -3.11 29.02
C GLN A 649 3.09 -3.36 29.05
N GLU A 650 2.36 -3.00 27.98
CA GLU A 650 0.93 -3.19 27.89
C GLU A 650 0.56 -4.68 27.98
N GLN A 651 -0.45 -4.97 28.80
CA GLN A 651 -1.00 -6.32 28.98
C GLN A 651 -2.18 -6.50 28.04
N ILE A 652 -2.09 -7.49 27.17
CA ILE A 652 -3.09 -7.78 26.15
C ILE A 652 -3.65 -9.18 26.41
N ILE A 653 -4.94 -9.35 26.19
CA ILE A 653 -5.61 -10.66 26.24
C ILE A 653 -6.10 -10.95 24.83
N PHE A 654 -5.56 -12.01 24.23
CA PHE A 654 -5.92 -12.45 22.88
C PHE A 654 -7.01 -13.51 22.92
N SER A 655 -8.05 -13.31 22.11
CA SER A 655 -9.09 -14.30 21.83
C SER A 655 -8.74 -15.17 20.61
N GLN A 656 -9.51 -16.23 20.39
CA GLN A 656 -9.26 -17.26 19.36
C GLN A 656 -8.99 -16.72 17.94
N ASN A 657 -9.65 -15.62 17.56
CA ASN A 657 -9.59 -15.07 16.21
C ASN A 657 -8.69 -13.82 16.10
N ASP A 658 -8.15 -13.33 17.22
CA ASP A 658 -7.28 -12.17 17.21
C ASP A 658 -5.97 -12.50 16.49
N LYS A 659 -5.37 -11.46 15.89
CA LYS A 659 -4.20 -11.62 15.04
C LYS A 659 -3.03 -10.78 15.55
N ILE A 660 -1.82 -11.28 15.38
CA ILE A 660 -0.57 -10.53 15.56
C ILE A 660 -0.11 -10.07 14.18
N ILE A 661 0.31 -8.81 14.10
CA ILE A 661 0.87 -8.19 12.90
C ILE A 661 2.38 -8.35 12.97
N ILE A 662 2.96 -9.09 12.02
CA ILE A 662 4.39 -9.39 11.99
C ILE A 662 5.03 -8.90 10.69
N LEU A 663 6.32 -8.60 10.75
CA LEU A 663 7.22 -8.51 9.60
C LEU A 663 8.00 -9.81 9.50
N ALA A 664 7.97 -10.44 8.33
CA ALA A 664 8.69 -11.66 8.06
C ALA A 664 8.99 -11.79 6.57
N GLU A 665 10.03 -12.55 6.23
CA GLU A 665 10.33 -12.87 4.82
C GLU A 665 9.70 -14.23 4.50
N ASN A 666 8.78 -14.29 3.54
CA ASN A 666 8.16 -15.54 3.06
C ASN A 666 7.45 -16.36 4.17
N PHE A 667 6.56 -15.74 4.96
CA PHE A 667 5.86 -16.42 6.05
C PHE A 667 4.60 -17.16 5.56
N MET A 668 4.47 -18.44 5.90
CA MET A 668 3.25 -19.21 5.61
C MET A 668 2.16 -18.88 6.66
N SER A 669 1.18 -18.06 6.28
CA SER A 669 0.07 -17.60 7.14
C SER A 669 -1.02 -18.64 7.43
N SER A 670 -1.00 -19.80 6.75
CA SER A 670 -1.96 -20.88 6.98
C SER A 670 -1.42 -21.89 8.00
N ALA A 671 -2.21 -22.20 9.03
CA ALA A 671 -1.96 -23.35 9.88
C ALA A 671 -1.84 -24.59 8.96
N PRO A 672 -0.68 -25.27 8.92
CA PRO A 672 -0.50 -26.37 8.00
C PRO A 672 -1.40 -27.53 8.43
N ASN A 673 -2.48 -27.74 7.66
CA ASN A 673 -3.26 -28.97 7.65
C ASN A 673 -2.41 -30.10 7.05
N SER A 674 -1.35 -30.55 7.71
CA SER A 674 -0.69 -31.83 7.43
C SER A 674 0.46 -32.10 8.39
N THR A 675 0.62 -33.36 8.77
CA THR A 675 1.89 -33.93 9.23
C THR A 675 2.98 -33.45 8.28
N HIS A 676 3.95 -32.67 8.76
CA HIS A 676 5.05 -32.23 7.91
C HIS A 676 5.99 -33.40 7.68
N ILE A 677 6.03 -33.88 6.43
CA ILE A 677 7.05 -34.79 5.93
C ILE A 677 8.22 -33.92 5.48
N LEU A 678 9.33 -33.98 6.23
CA LEU A 678 10.60 -33.43 5.77
C LEU A 678 11.36 -34.57 5.07
N ASN A 679 11.45 -34.53 3.74
CA ASN A 679 12.41 -35.35 3.01
C ASN A 679 13.79 -34.79 3.34
N ILE A 680 14.50 -35.47 4.23
CA ILE A 680 15.89 -35.15 4.52
C ILE A 680 16.69 -36.10 3.64
N GLU A 681 16.91 -35.74 2.38
CA GLU A 681 17.79 -36.55 1.55
C GLU A 681 19.16 -36.67 2.24
N GLN A 682 19.47 -37.90 2.68
CA GLN A 682 20.83 -38.40 2.93
C GLN A 682 21.59 -37.79 4.13
N LEU A 683 20.95 -37.45 5.26
CA LEU A 683 21.72 -37.02 6.44
C LEU A 683 22.55 -38.14 7.08
N LEU A 684 22.08 -39.39 6.98
CA LEU A 684 22.80 -40.56 7.50
C LEU A 684 23.85 -41.09 6.51
N ALA A 685 23.65 -40.91 5.20
CA ALA A 685 24.64 -41.32 4.19
C ALA A 685 25.89 -40.41 4.18
N VAL A 686 25.76 -39.14 4.58
CA VAL A 686 26.90 -38.21 4.72
C VAL A 686 27.76 -38.51 5.96
N ASN A 687 27.27 -39.30 6.92
CA ASN A 687 28.05 -39.77 8.09
C ASN A 687 28.38 -41.28 7.99
N ARG A 688 28.89 -41.74 6.84
CA ARG A 688 29.41 -43.12 6.64
C ARG A 688 30.38 -43.59 7.73
N ASP A 689 31.05 -42.65 8.41
CA ASP A 689 32.11 -42.93 9.40
C ASP A 689 31.64 -43.05 10.85
N LYS A 690 30.33 -43.00 11.14
CA LYS A 690 29.81 -43.14 12.51
C LYS A 690 29.08 -44.47 12.71
N LEU A 691 29.53 -45.22 13.73
CA LEU A 691 29.08 -46.52 14.25
C LEU A 691 27.58 -46.89 14.12
N HIS A 692 26.67 -45.93 14.04
CA HIS A 692 25.23 -46.12 14.18
C HIS A 692 24.52 -46.66 12.93
N GLY A 693 24.96 -46.31 11.71
CA GLY A 693 24.34 -46.79 10.46
C GLY A 693 24.48 -48.30 10.26
N ASN A 694 25.65 -48.85 10.63
CA ASN A 694 25.93 -50.28 10.58
C ASN A 694 25.09 -51.06 11.61
N VAL A 695 24.90 -50.53 12.82
CA VAL A 695 24.08 -51.19 13.86
C VAL A 695 22.61 -51.30 13.45
N ILE A 696 22.02 -50.23 12.93
CA ILE A 696 20.62 -50.24 12.46
C ILE A 696 20.46 -51.22 11.30
N GLY A 697 21.36 -51.17 10.32
CA GLY A 697 21.36 -52.11 9.19
C GLY A 697 21.52 -53.57 9.64
N LYS A 698 22.40 -53.84 10.61
CA LYS A 698 22.60 -55.19 11.14
C LYS A 698 21.33 -55.73 11.82
N ILE A 699 20.70 -54.93 12.68
CA ILE A 699 19.45 -55.33 13.36
C ILE A 699 18.35 -55.60 12.32
N ALA A 700 18.21 -54.72 11.33
CA ALA A 700 17.24 -54.88 10.26
C ALA A 700 17.46 -56.18 9.46
N ALA A 701 18.72 -56.46 9.10
CA ALA A 701 19.10 -57.67 8.38
C ALA A 701 18.83 -58.96 9.19
N GLU A 702 19.09 -58.94 10.50
CA GLU A 702 18.81 -60.08 11.40
C GLU A 702 17.31 -60.30 11.59
N LEU A 703 16.51 -59.23 11.72
CA LEU A 703 15.05 -59.33 11.87
C LEU A 703 14.36 -59.85 10.60
N GLU A 704 14.80 -59.42 9.42
CA GLU A 704 14.23 -59.84 8.13
C GLU A 704 14.87 -61.13 7.57
N GLY A 705 15.97 -61.59 8.16
CA GLY A 705 16.68 -62.80 7.72
C GLY A 705 17.43 -62.63 6.39
N ILE A 706 17.91 -61.43 6.06
CA ILE A 706 18.59 -61.10 4.80
C ILE A 706 20.08 -60.84 5.00
N ASP A 707 20.89 -61.16 3.97
CA ASP A 707 22.35 -61.00 4.05
C ASP A 707 22.83 -59.56 3.76
N CYS A 708 22.01 -58.72 3.12
CA CYS A 708 22.39 -57.37 2.70
C CYS A 708 21.17 -56.44 2.71
N VAL A 709 21.31 -55.27 3.34
CA VAL A 709 20.26 -54.25 3.44
C VAL A 709 20.78 -52.88 3.02
N ARG A 710 19.95 -52.17 2.26
CA ARG A 710 20.23 -50.84 1.69
C ARG A 710 19.22 -49.83 2.23
N ILE A 711 19.64 -48.59 2.38
CA ILE A 711 18.70 -47.50 2.69
C ILE A 711 17.88 -47.18 1.44
N TRP A 712 16.57 -47.11 1.56
CA TRP A 712 15.70 -46.60 0.51
C TRP A 712 15.45 -45.10 0.68
N HIS A 713 15.03 -44.69 1.89
CA HIS A 713 14.63 -43.33 2.17
C HIS A 713 14.67 -43.06 3.68
N ASP A 714 15.05 -41.86 4.09
CA ASP A 714 14.91 -41.36 5.45
C ASP A 714 14.14 -40.04 5.47
N GLN A 715 13.25 -39.89 6.46
CA GLN A 715 12.44 -38.68 6.59
C GLN A 715 12.19 -38.35 8.06
N ALA A 716 12.18 -37.05 8.36
CA ALA A 716 11.69 -36.58 9.65
C ALA A 716 10.16 -36.44 9.61
N LEU A 717 9.51 -37.07 10.58
CA LEU A 717 8.07 -37.03 10.79
C LEU A 717 7.78 -36.14 12.00
N ILE A 718 7.37 -34.91 11.73
CA ILE A 718 7.02 -33.94 12.78
C ILE A 718 5.51 -33.87 12.90
N LYS A 719 5.00 -34.30 14.06
CA LYS A 719 3.61 -34.02 14.44
C LYS A 719 3.54 -32.68 15.15
N GLU A 720 2.94 -31.71 14.48
CA GLU A 720 2.64 -30.40 15.05
C GLU A 720 1.65 -30.51 16.23
N PRO A 721 1.58 -29.52 17.11
CA PRO A 721 0.55 -29.44 18.14
C PRO A 721 -0.86 -29.56 17.53
N PHE A 722 -1.73 -30.33 18.17
CA PHE A 722 -3.12 -30.56 17.73
C PHE A 722 -3.26 -31.21 16.34
N ALA A 723 -2.19 -31.80 15.81
CA ALA A 723 -2.21 -32.49 14.51
C ALA A 723 -3.12 -33.72 14.53
N LYS A 724 -3.82 -33.93 13.40
CA LYS A 724 -4.73 -35.06 13.16
C LYS A 724 -4.01 -36.42 13.25
N PRO A 725 -4.74 -37.52 13.52
CA PRO A 725 -4.15 -38.85 13.50
C PRO A 725 -3.71 -39.24 12.08
N THR A 726 -2.73 -40.15 12.00
CA THR A 726 -2.30 -40.81 10.77
C THR A 726 -3.08 -42.11 10.63
N SER A 727 -3.78 -42.29 9.50
CA SER A 727 -4.63 -43.47 9.25
C SER A 727 -3.82 -44.77 9.26
N TRP A 728 -4.51 -45.89 9.49
CA TRP A 728 -3.90 -47.21 9.35
C TRP A 728 -3.37 -47.42 7.93
N HIS A 729 -2.09 -47.79 7.83
CA HIS A 729 -1.41 -48.06 6.57
C HIS A 729 -0.25 -49.04 6.79
N PHE A 730 0.40 -49.42 5.70
CA PHE A 730 1.70 -50.09 5.66
C PHE A 730 2.50 -49.48 4.52
N ASP A 731 3.83 -49.47 4.63
CA ASP A 731 4.66 -48.55 3.87
C ASP A 731 4.93 -48.99 2.42
N VAL A 732 5.03 -50.29 2.17
CA VAL A 732 5.50 -50.85 0.89
C VAL A 732 4.60 -50.47 -0.28
N THR A 733 3.33 -50.10 -0.05
CA THR A 733 2.43 -49.67 -1.13
C THR A 733 2.87 -48.37 -1.80
N TYR A 734 3.65 -47.53 -1.11
CA TYR A 734 4.09 -46.23 -1.59
C TYR A 734 5.45 -46.27 -2.29
N TRP A 735 6.27 -47.31 -2.06
CA TRP A 735 7.65 -47.35 -2.53
C TRP A 735 7.77 -47.77 -3.99
N SER A 736 8.83 -47.29 -4.65
CA SER A 736 9.17 -47.61 -6.04
C SER A 736 9.69 -49.03 -6.24
N PHE A 737 9.64 -49.85 -5.19
CA PHE A 737 10.04 -51.25 -5.21
C PHE A 737 9.03 -52.11 -4.45
N THR A 738 9.08 -53.41 -4.69
CA THR A 738 8.22 -54.39 -4.02
C THR A 738 9.10 -55.48 -3.42
N SER A 739 9.03 -55.70 -2.10
CA SER A 739 9.73 -56.80 -1.43
C SER A 739 9.04 -57.15 -0.12
N LEU A 740 8.90 -58.45 0.18
CA LEU A 740 8.38 -58.95 1.46
C LEU A 740 9.35 -58.69 2.63
N HIS A 741 10.65 -58.51 2.34
CA HIS A 741 11.71 -58.30 3.32
C HIS A 741 12.06 -56.82 3.52
N ALA A 742 11.14 -55.92 3.19
CA ALA A 742 11.32 -54.50 3.38
C ALA A 742 10.96 -54.11 4.83
N ILE A 743 11.74 -53.23 5.43
CA ILE A 743 11.67 -52.93 6.87
C ILE A 743 11.81 -51.44 7.15
N SER A 744 11.00 -50.96 8.07
CA SER A 744 10.97 -49.56 8.52
C SER A 744 11.47 -49.47 9.97
N VAL A 745 12.24 -48.42 10.25
CA VAL A 745 12.70 -48.07 11.59
C VAL A 745 12.19 -46.70 11.95
N TRP A 746 11.44 -46.62 13.05
CA TRP A 746 10.93 -45.36 13.57
C TRP A 746 11.62 -45.03 14.88
N ILE A 747 12.27 -43.87 14.94
CA ILE A 747 13.10 -43.41 16.05
C ILE A 747 12.43 -42.19 16.69
N ALA A 748 12.14 -42.28 17.99
CA ALA A 748 11.62 -41.17 18.78
C ALA A 748 12.74 -40.13 18.97
N LEU A 749 12.60 -38.92 18.41
CA LEU A 749 13.57 -37.83 18.64
C LEU A 749 13.21 -37.00 19.89
N ASP A 750 11.97 -37.11 20.34
CA ASP A 750 11.46 -36.63 21.62
C ASP A 750 10.59 -37.74 22.25
N ASP A 751 10.22 -37.58 23.51
CA ASP A 751 9.32 -38.51 24.20
C ASP A 751 8.01 -38.65 23.41
N SER A 752 7.69 -39.88 23.01
CA SER A 752 6.45 -40.21 22.31
C SER A 752 5.48 -40.85 23.28
N THR A 753 4.41 -40.12 23.61
CA THR A 753 3.39 -40.52 24.58
C THR A 753 2.04 -40.75 23.90
N LEU A 754 1.07 -41.27 24.65
CA LEU A 754 -0.29 -41.43 24.15
C LEU A 754 -0.91 -40.07 23.78
N GLU A 755 -0.61 -39.04 24.56
CA GLU A 755 -1.15 -37.69 24.43
C GLU A 755 -0.58 -36.95 23.23
N ASN A 756 0.71 -37.14 22.92
CA ASN A 756 1.35 -36.45 21.78
C ASN A 756 1.37 -37.25 20.47
N GLY A 757 0.62 -38.35 20.43
CA GLY A 757 0.36 -39.10 19.21
C GLY A 757 1.42 -40.14 18.86
N CYS A 758 1.76 -41.02 19.82
CA CYS A 758 2.64 -42.17 19.60
C CYS A 758 2.13 -43.14 18.54
N MET A 759 3.03 -44.03 18.10
CA MET A 759 2.74 -45.09 17.14
C MET A 759 1.79 -46.13 17.74
N TYR A 760 0.96 -46.69 16.87
CA TYR A 760 0.14 -47.85 17.13
C TYR A 760 0.41 -48.90 16.05
N PHE A 761 0.39 -50.17 16.43
CA PHE A 761 0.59 -51.31 15.54
C PHE A 761 -0.55 -52.32 15.69
N MET A 762 -0.87 -53.05 14.62
CA MET A 762 -1.67 -54.28 14.68
C MET A 762 -0.74 -55.48 14.62
N PRO A 763 -0.49 -56.19 15.75
CA PRO A 763 0.36 -57.37 15.76
C PRO A 763 -0.09 -58.42 14.75
N ASP A 764 0.85 -59.15 14.15
CA ASP A 764 0.62 -60.22 13.16
C ASP A 764 -0.06 -59.80 11.84
N SER A 765 -0.42 -58.52 11.64
CA SER A 765 -1.12 -58.09 10.43
C SER A 765 -0.31 -58.32 9.14
N HIS A 766 1.03 -58.26 9.24
CA HIS A 766 1.94 -58.51 8.12
C HIS A 766 1.76 -59.92 7.51
N LYS A 767 1.38 -60.93 8.31
CA LYS A 767 1.09 -62.30 7.83
C LYS A 767 -0.20 -62.35 7.01
N VAL A 768 -1.17 -61.49 7.33
CA VAL A 768 -2.42 -61.34 6.55
C VAL A 768 -2.10 -60.68 5.21
N ILE A 769 -1.29 -59.62 5.22
CA ILE A 769 -0.84 -58.91 4.02
C ILE A 769 -0.02 -59.83 3.10
N GLU A 770 0.91 -60.62 3.67
CA GLU A 770 1.72 -61.60 2.94
C GLU A 770 0.84 -62.69 2.28
N ARG A 771 -0.14 -63.24 3.01
CA ARG A 771 -1.09 -64.21 2.42
C ARG A 771 -1.84 -63.61 1.24
N ARG A 772 -2.39 -62.40 1.40
CA ARG A 772 -3.14 -61.70 0.35
C ARG A 772 -2.27 -61.34 -0.85
N TYR A 773 -0.98 -61.06 -0.63
CA TYR A 773 -0.01 -60.83 -1.69
C TYR A 773 0.14 -62.06 -2.60
N TYR A 774 0.27 -63.26 -2.02
CA TYR A 774 0.32 -64.50 -2.79
C TYR A 774 -1.01 -64.84 -3.47
N GLU A 775 -2.14 -64.62 -2.80
CA GLU A 775 -3.47 -64.80 -3.39
C GLU A 775 -3.73 -63.83 -4.57
N SER A 776 -3.08 -62.67 -4.58
CA SER A 776 -3.24 -61.62 -5.60
C SER A 776 -2.12 -61.65 -6.65
N ASN A 777 -1.58 -62.83 -6.98
CA ASN A 777 -0.51 -63.00 -7.97
C ASN A 777 0.72 -62.10 -7.71
N ASN A 778 1.19 -62.05 -6.46
CA ASN A 778 2.36 -61.28 -6.05
C ASN A 778 2.20 -59.76 -6.29
N THR A 779 0.99 -59.24 -6.07
CA THR A 779 0.69 -57.80 -6.13
C THR A 779 -0.02 -57.32 -4.86
N PHE A 780 0.22 -56.07 -4.49
CA PHE A 780 -0.46 -55.41 -3.37
C PHE A 780 -1.62 -54.57 -3.88
N SER A 781 -2.75 -54.59 -3.18
CA SER A 781 -3.85 -53.67 -3.43
C SER A 781 -3.42 -52.23 -3.11
N GLU A 782 -3.72 -51.28 -4.00
CA GLU A 782 -3.37 -49.88 -3.78
C GLU A 782 -4.26 -49.26 -2.70
N ILE A 783 -3.62 -48.74 -1.65
CA ILE A 783 -4.28 -48.01 -0.57
C ILE A 783 -3.50 -46.73 -0.36
N LYS A 784 -4.17 -45.58 -0.51
CA LYS A 784 -3.63 -44.28 -0.12
C LYS A 784 -3.99 -44.00 1.34
N ILE A 785 -3.14 -43.27 2.06
CA ILE A 785 -3.43 -42.78 3.42
C ILE A 785 -4.67 -41.88 3.30
N GLY A 786 -5.82 -42.43 3.67
CA GLY A 786 -7.11 -41.77 3.58
C GLY A 786 -7.37 -40.87 4.78
N LYS A 787 -8.42 -40.05 4.69
CA LYS A 787 -8.88 -39.24 5.83
C LYS A 787 -9.51 -40.11 6.93
N ASN A 788 -9.96 -41.33 6.61
CA ASN A 788 -10.62 -42.22 7.55
C ASN A 788 -9.67 -43.33 8.01
N MET A 789 -9.56 -43.53 9.32
CA MET A 789 -8.79 -44.63 9.91
C MET A 789 -9.24 -46.01 9.38
N ALA A 790 -10.51 -46.15 8.99
CA ALA A 790 -11.13 -47.44 8.66
C ALA A 790 -11.01 -47.87 7.19
N ASP A 791 -10.46 -47.04 6.30
CA ASP A 791 -10.45 -47.30 4.85
C ASP A 791 -9.74 -48.63 4.51
N ILE A 792 -8.72 -49.00 5.27
CA ILE A 792 -7.98 -50.25 5.09
C ILE A 792 -8.85 -51.50 5.31
N PHE A 793 -9.88 -51.42 6.16
CA PHE A 793 -10.76 -52.54 6.48
C PHE A 793 -11.74 -52.88 5.37
N ALA A 794 -11.96 -51.98 4.40
CA ALA A 794 -12.75 -52.31 3.22
C ALA A 794 -12.03 -53.30 2.32
N ILE A 795 -10.69 -53.27 2.30
CA ILE A 795 -9.85 -54.11 1.44
C ILE A 795 -9.37 -55.36 2.18
N TYR A 796 -9.07 -55.18 3.47
CA TYR A 796 -8.68 -56.26 4.40
C TYR A 796 -9.66 -56.35 5.58
N PRO A 797 -10.88 -56.89 5.39
CA PRO A 797 -11.88 -57.03 6.44
C PRO A 797 -11.41 -57.82 7.66
N GLU A 798 -10.46 -58.74 7.46
CA GLU A 798 -9.85 -59.57 8.51
C GLU A 798 -9.15 -58.73 9.58
N LEU A 799 -8.60 -57.57 9.19
CA LEU A 799 -7.89 -56.68 10.12
C LEU A 799 -8.84 -56.02 11.14
N LYS A 800 -10.14 -55.95 10.85
CA LYS A 800 -11.13 -55.25 11.71
C LYS A 800 -11.24 -55.87 13.10
N GLN A 801 -10.94 -57.16 13.23
CA GLN A 801 -11.02 -57.91 14.50
C GLN A 801 -9.66 -58.05 15.19
N MET A 802 -8.58 -57.53 14.59
CA MET A 802 -7.25 -57.65 15.17
C MET A 802 -7.04 -56.63 16.29
N PRO A 803 -6.32 -57.01 17.37
CA PRO A 803 -5.99 -56.07 18.44
C PRO A 803 -5.03 -54.99 17.93
N THR A 804 -5.12 -53.79 18.51
CA THR A 804 -4.19 -52.69 18.27
C THR A 804 -3.41 -52.40 19.55
N VAL A 805 -2.12 -52.10 19.42
CA VAL A 805 -1.21 -51.85 20.55
C VAL A 805 -0.58 -50.48 20.38
N ALA A 806 -0.74 -49.62 21.37
CA ALA A 806 -0.01 -48.36 21.46
C ALA A 806 1.43 -48.60 21.92
N VAL A 807 2.40 -47.90 21.32
CA VAL A 807 3.82 -48.03 21.67
C VAL A 807 4.38 -46.66 22.06
N PRO A 808 4.15 -46.21 23.32
CA PRO A 808 4.84 -45.06 23.87
C PRO A 808 6.34 -45.35 24.01
N MET A 809 7.17 -44.36 23.70
CA MET A 809 8.62 -44.51 23.61
C MET A 809 9.33 -43.28 24.19
N LYS A 810 10.44 -43.47 24.89
CA LYS A 810 11.29 -42.36 25.33
C LYS A 810 12.18 -41.86 24.18
N ALA A 811 12.54 -40.58 24.21
CA ALA A 811 13.50 -40.01 23.26
C ALA A 811 14.75 -40.90 23.14
N GLY A 812 15.18 -41.16 21.90
CA GLY A 812 16.29 -42.06 21.56
C GLY A 812 15.90 -43.54 21.39
N SER A 813 14.67 -43.93 21.70
CA SER A 813 14.19 -45.30 21.45
C SER A 813 13.84 -45.50 19.98
N ALA A 814 13.95 -46.75 19.49
CA ALA A 814 13.60 -47.11 18.11
C ALA A 814 12.66 -48.32 18.06
N SER A 815 11.73 -48.32 17.10
CA SER A 815 10.90 -49.47 16.75
C SER A 815 11.27 -49.96 15.37
N PHE A 816 11.38 -51.28 15.22
CA PHE A 816 11.64 -51.95 13.95
C PHE A 816 10.37 -52.70 13.58
N HIS A 817 9.87 -52.51 12.37
CA HIS A 817 8.68 -53.20 11.89
C HIS A 817 8.78 -53.47 10.40
N SER A 818 8.28 -54.64 9.98
CA SER A 818 8.15 -54.96 8.56
C SER A 818 7.34 -53.87 7.87
N GLY A 819 7.71 -53.54 6.63
CA GLY A 819 6.98 -52.60 5.77
C GLY A 819 5.56 -53.05 5.43
N HIS A 820 5.15 -54.25 5.85
CA HIS A 820 3.80 -54.82 5.73
C HIS A 820 3.02 -54.80 7.06
N LEU A 821 3.64 -54.43 8.17
CA LEU A 821 2.97 -54.34 9.46
C LEU A 821 2.08 -53.10 9.45
N ILE A 822 0.79 -53.30 9.75
CA ILE A 822 -0.19 -52.23 9.77
C ILE A 822 0.08 -51.37 10.98
N HIS A 823 0.25 -50.08 10.72
CA HIS A 823 0.54 -49.10 11.75
C HIS A 823 -0.13 -47.77 11.46
N GLY A 824 -0.17 -46.93 12.50
CA GLY A 824 -0.77 -45.61 12.47
C GLY A 824 -0.26 -44.83 13.67
N ALA A 825 -0.68 -43.58 13.81
CA ALA A 825 -0.29 -42.78 14.95
C ALA A 825 -1.42 -41.84 15.36
N ASN A 826 -1.73 -41.76 16.64
CA ASN A 826 -2.88 -41.00 17.13
C ASN A 826 -2.69 -39.48 17.03
N ALA A 827 -3.73 -38.66 17.22
CA ALA A 827 -3.59 -37.21 17.21
C ALA A 827 -2.54 -36.72 18.23
N ASN A 828 -1.81 -35.64 17.89
CA ASN A 828 -1.00 -34.96 18.89
C ASN A 828 -1.89 -33.97 19.64
N MET A 829 -2.29 -34.28 20.88
CA MET A 829 -3.16 -33.45 21.70
C MET A 829 -2.38 -32.50 22.62
N THR A 830 -1.06 -32.43 22.48
CA THR A 830 -0.19 -31.59 23.31
C THR A 830 0.21 -30.30 22.59
N PRO A 831 0.57 -29.23 23.34
CA PRO A 831 1.06 -27.98 22.75
C PRO A 831 2.49 -28.09 22.19
N GLY A 832 3.18 -29.21 22.41
CA GLY A 832 4.53 -29.47 21.91
C GLY A 832 4.54 -30.22 20.58
N ARG A 833 5.60 -30.01 19.77
CA ARG A 833 5.86 -30.84 18.59
C ARG A 833 6.34 -32.23 19.01
N ARG A 834 5.96 -33.26 18.26
CA ARG A 834 6.51 -34.62 18.41
C ARG A 834 7.35 -34.97 17.16
N PRO A 835 8.67 -34.72 17.18
CA PRO A 835 9.57 -35.15 16.11
C PRO A 835 9.90 -36.65 16.21
N ALA A 836 9.94 -37.33 15.07
CA ALA A 836 10.58 -38.63 14.92
C ALA A 836 11.37 -38.69 13.62
N MET A 837 12.31 -39.62 13.54
CA MET A 837 12.95 -40.02 12.29
C MET A 837 12.36 -41.36 11.86
N THR A 838 12.09 -41.54 10.57
CA THR A 838 11.89 -42.88 10.01
C THR A 838 12.92 -43.17 8.93
N ILE A 839 13.40 -44.41 8.93
CA ILE A 839 14.38 -44.94 7.98
C ILE A 839 13.75 -46.16 7.34
N GLN A 840 13.59 -46.10 6.03
CA GLN A 840 12.99 -47.13 5.20
C GLN A 840 14.12 -47.89 4.52
N MET A 841 14.10 -49.21 4.61
CA MET A 841 15.18 -50.07 4.15
C MET A 841 14.65 -51.18 3.23
N MET A 842 15.50 -51.56 2.28
CA MET A 842 15.20 -52.57 1.27
C MET A 842 16.32 -53.61 1.18
N PRO A 843 16.02 -54.85 0.74
CA PRO A 843 17.04 -55.81 0.40
C PRO A 843 17.87 -55.37 -0.81
N ASP A 844 19.09 -55.88 -0.89
CA ASP A 844 19.93 -55.76 -2.08
C ASP A 844 19.31 -56.48 -3.29
N ASN A 845 19.56 -55.99 -4.51
CA ASN A 845 18.98 -56.49 -5.77
C ASN A 845 17.46 -56.38 -5.91
N THR A 846 16.83 -55.43 -5.21
CA THR A 846 15.41 -55.14 -5.41
C THR A 846 15.17 -54.39 -6.72
N VAL A 847 14.12 -54.78 -7.46
CA VAL A 847 13.76 -54.23 -8.78
C VAL A 847 12.71 -53.12 -8.72
N PHE A 848 12.75 -52.22 -9.71
CA PHE A 848 11.77 -51.14 -9.90
C PHE A 848 10.38 -51.66 -10.26
N ASN A 849 9.33 -51.15 -9.59
CA ASN A 849 7.94 -51.57 -9.76
C ASN A 849 7.05 -50.54 -10.49
N ALA A 850 7.63 -49.53 -11.14
CA ALA A 850 6.95 -48.41 -11.82
C ALA A 850 6.26 -47.38 -10.92
N LYS A 851 6.25 -47.54 -9.59
CA LYS A 851 5.58 -46.60 -8.70
C LYS A 851 6.43 -45.36 -8.45
N GLN A 852 5.83 -44.19 -8.68
CA GLN A 852 6.41 -42.90 -8.35
C GLN A 852 6.40 -42.67 -6.83
N ASN A 853 7.59 -42.55 -6.24
CA ASN A 853 7.80 -42.20 -4.84
C ASN A 853 8.77 -41.01 -4.75
N ILE A 854 9.96 -41.21 -4.18
CA ILE A 854 11.00 -40.19 -4.01
C ILE A 854 11.83 -39.90 -5.28
N LEU A 855 11.80 -40.78 -6.28
CA LEU A 855 12.59 -40.62 -7.51
C LEU A 855 12.02 -39.49 -8.37
N THR A 856 12.83 -38.59 -8.93
CA THR A 856 12.34 -37.60 -9.90
C THR A 856 11.83 -38.26 -11.19
N LYS A 857 11.00 -37.54 -11.95
CA LYS A 857 10.49 -38.05 -13.25
C LYS A 857 11.63 -38.44 -14.20
N GLU A 858 12.70 -37.65 -14.23
CA GLU A 858 13.90 -37.93 -15.04
C GLU A 858 14.65 -39.20 -14.59
N GLN A 859 14.68 -39.47 -13.27
CA GLN A 859 15.27 -40.71 -12.74
C GLN A 859 14.40 -41.92 -13.08
N MET A 860 13.07 -41.80 -13.00
CA MET A 860 12.16 -42.89 -13.37
C MET A 860 12.22 -43.23 -14.86
N ASP A 861 12.32 -42.23 -15.73
CA ASP A 861 12.40 -42.43 -17.19
C ASP A 861 13.64 -43.24 -17.62
N LYS A 862 14.65 -43.35 -16.74
CA LYS A 862 15.87 -44.15 -16.94
C LYS A 862 15.76 -45.59 -16.42
N LEU A 863 14.67 -45.97 -15.76
CA LEU A 863 14.49 -47.27 -15.12
C LEU A 863 13.47 -48.13 -15.88
N GLU A 864 13.84 -49.38 -16.14
CA GLU A 864 12.97 -50.39 -16.75
C GLU A 864 12.29 -51.25 -15.66
N ILE A 865 10.97 -51.38 -15.75
CA ILE A 865 10.14 -52.11 -14.79
C ILE A 865 10.57 -53.58 -14.75
N GLY A 866 10.89 -54.08 -13.55
CA GLY A 866 11.29 -55.47 -13.34
C GLY A 866 12.71 -55.82 -13.82
N VAL A 867 13.44 -54.88 -14.42
CA VAL A 867 14.80 -55.09 -14.94
C VAL A 867 15.82 -54.24 -14.18
N SER A 868 15.54 -52.95 -13.95
CA SER A 868 16.44 -52.07 -13.23
C SER A 868 16.46 -52.41 -11.74
N THR A 869 17.65 -52.69 -11.22
CA THR A 869 17.88 -52.89 -9.78
C THR A 869 18.27 -51.57 -9.12
N PHE A 870 17.82 -51.39 -7.89
CA PHE A 870 18.18 -50.23 -7.06
C PHE A 870 19.50 -50.44 -6.33
N ASN A 871 20.57 -50.74 -7.07
CA ASN A 871 21.90 -51.05 -6.54
C ASN A 871 22.90 -49.91 -6.77
N ASP A 872 22.54 -48.67 -6.42
CA ASP A 872 23.42 -47.50 -6.57
C ASP A 872 23.91 -47.01 -5.20
N ASP A 873 25.20 -47.09 -4.92
CA ASP A 873 25.73 -46.68 -3.62
C ASP A 873 25.68 -45.15 -3.39
N ASN A 874 25.42 -44.36 -4.43
CA ASN A 874 25.23 -42.91 -4.31
C ASN A 874 23.82 -42.53 -3.92
N TYR A 875 22.80 -43.30 -4.34
CA TYR A 875 21.40 -42.99 -4.03
C TYR A 875 20.87 -43.80 -2.86
N ASN A 876 21.23 -45.08 -2.77
CA ASN A 876 20.68 -46.02 -1.80
C ASN A 876 21.79 -46.87 -1.15
N PRO A 877 22.79 -46.30 -0.47
CA PRO A 877 23.95 -47.04 0.03
C PRO A 877 23.62 -48.27 0.88
N ILE A 878 24.49 -49.27 0.81
CA ILE A 878 24.45 -50.44 1.70
C ILE A 878 24.66 -49.98 3.15
N LEU A 879 23.72 -50.29 4.04
CA LEU A 879 23.85 -50.05 5.48
C LEU A 879 24.57 -51.20 6.19
N TYR A 880 24.28 -52.43 5.77
CA TYR A 880 24.91 -53.63 6.32
C TYR A 880 24.93 -54.76 5.29
N LYS A 881 26.05 -55.48 5.26
CA LYS A 881 26.22 -56.71 4.49
C LYS A 881 26.93 -57.73 5.37
N LYS A 882 26.33 -58.90 5.53
CA LYS A 882 26.92 -60.03 6.24
C LYS A 882 28.15 -60.50 5.47
N ILE A 883 29.32 -60.32 6.07
CA ILE A 883 30.57 -60.87 5.53
C ILE A 883 30.51 -62.38 5.79
N LYS A 884 30.56 -63.17 4.71
CA LYS A 884 30.57 -64.64 4.79
C LYS A 884 31.87 -65.17 5.36
#